data_AF-B9X822-F1
#
_entry.id   AF-B9X822-F1
#
_cell.length_a   1.000
_cell.length_b   1.000
_cell.length_c   1.000
_cell.angle_alpha   90.00
_cell.angle_beta   90.00
_cell.angle_gamma   90.00
#
_symmetry.space_group_name_H-M   'P 1'
#
loop_
_entity.id
_entity.type
_entity.pdbx_description
1 polymer ?
#
loop_
_entity_poly.entity_id
_entity_poly.type
_entity_poly.pdbx_seq_one_letter_code
_entity_poly.pdbx_strand_id
1 'polypeptide(L)'
;MKKMLLIFSFFLIFLNGFPLNAREVDKEKLKDFVNMDLEFVNYKGPYDSTNTYEQIVGIGEFLARQLTNSNSNSSYYGKYFINRFIDDQDKKASVDVFSIGSKSELDSILNLRRILTGYLMKSFDYDRSSAELIAKAITIYSAVYRGDLDYYKGFYIDPALKSLTKENAGLSRVYSQWAGKTQIFIPLKKNILSGNVESDIDIDSLVTDKVVKALLSENEAGVNFARDITDIQGETHKADQDKIDIELDNVHESDSNITETIENLRDQLEKATDEEHKREIESQVDAKKKQKEELDKKALNLDKAQQKLDFAEDNLDIQRDTVREKIQEDINEVNKEKNLPKPGDVSSPKVDKQLQIKESLEDLQDQLKEASDENQKREIEKQIEIKKSEEEIIKGKSQASSSDLNNDKNLMIMEESQKLSEDKKLNSKENLKPVSQVEKADKISKSSNNEVAKLSPLDDSSYSDDDSSYSDIDSKEGIDNKDVNLQQTKPQVKSQPTSLNEDLTDVSIDSSNPVFLEVIDPITNLGTLQLIDLNTGVRLKESTQQGIQRYGIYEREKDLVVIKIDSGKAKLQILNKFENLKVISESNFEINKNSSLYVDPRMILVVVRDESNSWRLAKFSPENLDEFILSEDKILPFTSFSVRKNFIYLQDELKSLITLDVNTLKRVK
;
A
#
# COMPACT_ATOMS: atom_id res chain seq x y z
N MET A 1 -35.28 37.09 32.85
CA MET A 1 -34.12 36.85 33.74
C MET A 1 -34.02 35.35 34.03
N LYS A 2 -32.80 34.79 34.05
CA LYS A 2 -32.33 33.49 34.59
C LYS A 2 -33.32 32.30 34.82
N LYS A 3 -32.85 31.10 34.40
CA LYS A 3 -33.31 29.71 34.71
C LYS A 3 -34.54 29.20 33.93
N MET A 4 -34.61 27.95 33.47
CA MET A 4 -33.59 26.89 33.20
C MET A 4 -34.30 25.81 32.33
N LEU A 5 -33.96 25.61 31.05
CA LEU A 5 -32.95 24.68 30.55
C LEU A 5 -33.11 23.22 31.07
N LEU A 6 -33.84 22.40 30.31
CA LEU A 6 -33.77 20.94 30.24
C LEU A 6 -34.62 20.42 29.05
N ILE A 7 -34.41 19.16 28.64
CA ILE A 7 -35.12 18.45 27.54
C ILE A 7 -34.82 18.96 26.11
N PHE A 8 -33.62 18.65 25.60
CA PHE A 8 -33.46 17.85 24.37
C PHE A 8 -32.00 17.35 24.27
N SER A 9 -31.75 16.11 24.69
CA SER A 9 -30.41 15.51 24.67
C SER A 9 -30.50 13.98 24.68
N PHE A 10 -31.00 13.39 23.59
CA PHE A 10 -31.02 11.93 23.43
C PHE A 10 -31.03 11.44 21.96
N PHE A 11 -30.34 12.15 21.05
CA PHE A 11 -30.11 11.62 19.69
C PHE A 11 -28.86 12.22 19.02
N LEU A 12 -27.67 11.88 19.53
CA LEU A 12 -26.38 12.23 18.90
C LEU A 12 -25.23 11.31 19.36
N ILE A 13 -25.45 9.99 19.29
CA ILE A 13 -24.40 8.95 19.51
C ILE A 13 -24.47 7.91 18.38
N PHE A 14 -24.34 8.39 17.14
CA PHE A 14 -23.99 7.61 15.95
C PHE A 14 -23.18 8.52 15.02
N LEU A 15 -22.30 7.93 14.20
CA LEU A 15 -21.23 8.57 13.41
C LEU A 15 -20.07 9.14 14.26
N ASN A 16 -19.28 8.22 14.82
CA ASN A 16 -17.82 8.35 14.91
C ASN A 16 -17.20 6.97 14.68
N GLY A 17 -17.26 6.56 13.42
CA GLY A 17 -16.83 5.24 12.93
C GLY A 17 -16.32 5.38 11.51
N PHE A 18 -15.39 6.32 11.29
CA PHE A 18 -14.67 6.42 10.04
C PHE A 18 -13.96 5.09 9.75
N PRO A 19 -14.04 4.55 8.53
CA PRO A 19 -13.19 3.43 8.16
C PRO A 19 -11.74 3.92 8.16
N LEU A 20 -10.86 3.19 8.83
CA LEU A 20 -9.41 3.32 8.67
C LEU A 20 -9.03 2.73 7.30
N ASN A 21 -9.31 3.50 6.25
CA ASN A 21 -8.81 3.26 4.92
C ASN A 21 -7.32 3.59 4.92
N ALA A 22 -6.48 2.60 5.23
CA ALA A 22 -5.04 2.68 4.98
C ALA A 22 -4.82 3.06 3.50
N ARG A 23 -3.93 4.02 3.24
CA ARG A 23 -3.84 4.68 1.93
C ARG A 23 -3.14 3.78 0.90
N GLU A 24 -3.91 2.89 0.29
CA GLU A 24 -3.46 1.92 -0.70
C GLU A 24 -3.23 2.58 -2.08
N VAL A 25 -1.98 2.96 -2.34
CA VAL A 25 -1.47 3.34 -3.67
C VAL A 25 -1.49 2.12 -4.59
N ASP A 26 -1.68 2.30 -5.90
CA ASP A 26 -1.85 1.18 -6.84
C ASP A 26 -0.63 0.23 -6.88
N LYS A 27 -0.81 -0.94 -6.26
CA LYS A 27 0.18 -2.02 -6.13
C LYS A 27 0.58 -2.67 -7.46
N GLU A 28 -0.11 -2.41 -8.56
CA GLU A 28 0.35 -2.87 -9.87
C GLU A 28 1.56 -2.08 -10.40
N LYS A 29 1.74 -0.83 -9.98
CA LYS A 29 2.86 0.05 -10.38
C LYS A 29 4.15 -0.23 -9.61
N LEU A 30 4.07 -0.89 -8.45
CA LEU A 30 5.15 -0.92 -7.45
C LEU A 30 6.22 -2.02 -7.64
N LYS A 31 6.44 -2.52 -8.86
CA LYS A 31 7.24 -3.74 -9.10
C LYS A 31 8.70 -3.53 -9.50
N ASP A 32 9.06 -2.39 -10.10
CA ASP A 32 10.36 -2.23 -10.79
C ASP A 32 11.38 -1.35 -10.03
N PHE A 33 11.32 -1.31 -8.70
CA PHE A 33 12.00 -0.30 -7.87
C PHE A 33 13.35 -0.66 -7.24
N VAL A 34 14.15 -1.53 -7.85
CA VAL A 34 15.51 -1.85 -7.36
C VAL A 34 16.60 -1.67 -8.42
N ASN A 35 16.69 -0.48 -9.03
CA ASN A 35 17.97 0.21 -9.27
C ASN A 35 17.78 1.63 -9.84
N MET A 36 17.74 2.62 -8.94
CA MET A 36 18.26 3.96 -9.21
C MET A 36 18.57 4.66 -7.89
N ASP A 37 19.85 4.88 -7.65
CA ASP A 37 20.32 5.88 -6.71
C ASP A 37 20.75 7.12 -7.50
N LEU A 38 20.34 8.30 -6.99
CA LEU A 38 20.90 9.58 -7.38
C LEU A 38 22.33 9.64 -6.81
N GLU A 39 23.28 8.94 -7.45
CA GLU A 39 24.35 8.15 -6.82
C GLU A 39 24.73 8.55 -5.39
N PHE A 40 24.32 7.73 -4.42
CA PHE A 40 24.71 7.84 -3.02
C PHE A 40 25.93 6.95 -2.75
N VAL A 41 27.06 7.57 -2.41
CA VAL A 41 28.27 6.87 -1.99
C VAL A 41 28.06 6.35 -0.56
N ASN A 42 27.89 5.03 -0.46
CA ASN A 42 27.77 4.27 0.79
C ASN A 42 29.14 3.74 1.27
N TYR A 43 29.22 3.30 2.53
CA TYR A 43 30.40 2.61 3.07
C TYR A 43 30.60 1.22 2.42
N LYS A 44 31.88 0.85 2.22
CA LYS A 44 32.30 -0.39 1.53
C LYS A 44 33.41 -1.15 2.27
N GLY A 45 33.64 -0.83 3.55
CA GLY A 45 34.60 -1.55 4.39
C GLY A 45 33.97 -2.75 5.14
N PRO A 46 34.72 -3.41 6.04
CA PRO A 46 34.17 -4.46 6.89
C PRO A 46 33.18 -3.87 7.90
N TYR A 47 32.20 -4.69 8.28
CA TYR A 47 31.18 -4.39 9.30
C TYR A 47 31.38 -5.32 10.50
N ASP A 48 31.56 -4.77 11.70
CA ASP A 48 31.71 -5.58 12.92
C ASP A 48 30.39 -6.22 13.38
N SER A 49 29.26 -5.67 12.93
CA SER A 49 27.92 -6.26 13.07
C SER A 49 26.98 -5.69 11.99
N THR A 50 25.86 -6.37 11.73
CA THR A 50 24.82 -5.90 10.80
C THR A 50 23.44 -6.00 11.45
N ASN A 51 22.59 -5.00 11.22
CA ASN A 51 21.20 -5.02 11.67
C ASN A 51 20.27 -5.65 10.63
N THR A 52 19.21 -6.31 11.08
CA THR A 52 18.16 -6.82 10.17
C THR A 52 17.31 -5.68 9.61
N TYR A 53 16.57 -5.95 8.52
CA TYR A 53 15.62 -5.00 7.95
C TYR A 53 14.63 -4.48 9.02
N GLU A 54 14.08 -5.39 9.82
CA GLU A 54 13.07 -5.13 10.85
C GLU A 54 13.64 -4.31 12.01
N GLN A 55 14.89 -4.57 12.40
CA GLN A 55 15.58 -3.77 13.41
C GLN A 55 15.73 -2.30 12.97
N ILE A 56 16.03 -2.06 11.69
CA ILE A 56 16.24 -0.72 11.13
C ILE A 56 14.90 0.01 10.94
N VAL A 57 13.87 -0.67 10.42
CA VAL A 57 12.50 -0.14 10.32
C VAL A 57 11.93 0.20 11.72
N GLY A 58 12.20 -0.63 12.72
CA GLY A 58 11.81 -0.40 14.11
C GLY A 58 12.38 0.89 14.73
N ILE A 59 13.50 1.42 14.22
CA ILE A 59 14.02 2.75 14.61
C ILE A 59 13.06 3.84 14.14
N GLY A 60 12.58 3.76 12.89
CA GLY A 60 11.59 4.68 12.34
C GLY A 60 10.27 4.63 13.10
N GLU A 61 9.77 3.43 13.36
CA GLU A 61 8.56 3.24 14.16
C GLU A 61 8.69 3.80 15.58
N PHE A 62 9.85 3.60 16.22
CA PHE A 62 10.12 4.16 17.55
C PHE A 62 10.10 5.69 17.52
N LEU A 63 10.71 6.31 16.51
CA LEU A 63 10.72 7.76 16.35
C LEU A 63 9.28 8.30 16.20
N ALA A 64 8.47 7.65 15.36
CA ALA A 64 7.06 8.00 15.11
C ALA A 64 6.17 7.93 16.37
N ARG A 65 6.28 6.83 17.15
CA ARG A 65 5.41 6.56 18.32
C ARG A 65 5.44 7.65 19.40
N GLN A 66 6.50 8.45 19.47
CA GLN A 66 6.66 9.52 20.47
C GLN A 66 6.08 10.88 20.02
N LEU A 67 5.73 11.06 18.74
CA LEU A 67 5.19 12.31 18.19
C LEU A 67 3.69 12.43 18.48
N THR A 68 3.35 12.81 19.71
CA THR A 68 1.96 12.85 20.21
C THR A 68 1.25 14.18 20.02
N ASN A 69 1.95 15.26 19.68
CA ASN A 69 1.42 16.63 19.65
C ASN A 69 2.14 17.49 18.59
N SER A 70 1.55 18.63 18.21
CA SER A 70 2.25 19.70 17.47
C SER A 70 3.47 20.19 18.25
N ASN A 71 4.58 20.46 17.57
CA ASN A 71 5.87 20.85 18.18
C ASN A 71 6.48 19.79 19.13
N SER A 72 6.08 18.52 18.98
CA SER A 72 6.73 17.38 19.64
C SER A 72 8.05 16.99 18.98
N ASN A 73 8.90 16.28 19.72
CA ASN A 73 10.17 15.75 19.24
C ASN A 73 10.39 14.32 19.76
N SER A 74 11.25 13.58 19.06
CA SER A 74 11.65 12.22 19.40
C SER A 74 13.14 12.02 19.12
N SER A 75 13.79 11.13 19.88
CA SER A 75 15.20 10.79 19.68
C SER A 75 15.47 9.30 19.92
N TYR A 76 16.21 8.69 19.01
CA TYR A 76 16.72 7.33 19.16
C TYR A 76 18.20 7.38 19.59
N TYR A 77 18.43 7.31 20.91
CA TYR A 77 19.75 7.28 21.56
C TYR A 77 20.73 8.41 21.15
N GLY A 78 20.23 9.53 20.63
CA GLY A 78 21.04 10.60 20.06
C GLY A 78 21.71 10.28 18.72
N LYS A 79 21.39 9.13 18.10
CA LYS A 79 21.79 8.76 16.73
C LYS A 79 20.86 9.38 15.69
N TYR A 80 19.57 9.43 15.99
CA TYR A 80 18.54 10.03 15.13
C TYR A 80 17.58 10.87 15.96
N PHE A 81 17.00 11.89 15.32
CA PHE A 81 15.99 12.76 15.92
C PHE A 81 14.91 13.06 14.88
N ILE A 82 13.69 13.35 15.34
CA ILE A 82 12.66 13.96 14.49
C ILE A 82 11.86 14.99 15.30
N ASN A 83 11.50 16.10 14.66
CA ASN A 83 10.85 17.25 15.28
C ASN A 83 9.68 17.70 14.40
N ARG A 84 8.47 17.77 14.95
CA ARG A 84 7.23 18.02 14.22
C ARG A 84 6.79 19.47 14.32
N PHE A 85 6.99 20.28 13.29
CA PHE A 85 6.58 21.68 13.27
C PHE A 85 5.27 21.83 12.48
N ILE A 86 4.21 22.26 13.16
CA ILE A 86 2.87 22.46 12.57
C ILE A 86 2.42 23.89 12.85
N ASP A 87 2.02 24.58 11.78
CA ASP A 87 1.29 25.84 11.79
C ASP A 87 0.25 25.84 10.64
N ASP A 88 -1.03 25.78 11.01
CA ASP A 88 -2.14 25.81 10.06
C ASP A 88 -2.32 27.20 9.41
N GLN A 89 -1.92 28.27 10.11
CA GLN A 89 -2.18 29.66 9.74
C GLN A 89 -1.08 30.27 8.86
N ASP A 90 0.17 29.79 8.96
CA ASP A 90 1.22 30.17 8.02
C ASP A 90 0.93 29.60 6.61
N LYS A 91 1.31 30.37 5.59
CA LYS A 91 1.27 29.97 4.18
C LYS A 91 2.44 29.06 3.79
N LYS A 92 3.53 29.08 4.56
CA LYS A 92 4.66 28.18 4.38
C LYS A 92 4.31 26.74 4.83
N ALA A 93 5.08 25.77 4.34
CA ALA A 93 4.87 24.36 4.64
C ALA A 93 5.17 24.04 6.12
N SER A 94 4.24 23.30 6.75
CA SER A 94 4.49 22.55 7.97
C SER A 94 5.32 21.29 7.65
N VAL A 95 6.07 20.78 8.63
CA VAL A 95 7.18 19.86 8.34
C VAL A 95 7.60 19.01 9.53
N ASP A 96 7.87 17.73 9.28
CA ASP A 96 8.67 16.89 10.16
C ASP A 96 10.16 16.94 9.74
N VAL A 97 11.04 17.36 10.65
CA VAL A 97 12.48 17.50 10.39
C VAL A 97 13.24 16.33 11.02
N PHE A 98 13.62 15.36 10.19
CA PHE A 98 14.48 14.23 10.57
C PHE A 98 15.95 14.65 10.57
N SER A 99 16.66 14.47 11.69
CA SER A 99 18.08 14.85 11.83
C SER A 99 18.96 13.65 12.14
N ILE A 100 20.09 13.52 11.43
CA ILE A 100 21.11 12.50 11.70
C ILE A 100 22.10 13.06 12.72
N GLY A 101 22.13 12.48 13.91
CA GLY A 101 22.99 12.89 15.02
C GLY A 101 24.47 12.56 14.80
N SER A 102 25.36 13.23 15.51
CA SER A 102 26.81 12.98 15.46
C SER A 102 27.24 11.64 16.06
N LYS A 103 26.34 10.95 16.78
CA LYS A 103 26.52 9.57 17.27
C LYS A 103 26.04 8.49 16.29
N SER A 104 25.54 8.87 15.11
CA SER A 104 25.04 7.92 14.13
C SER A 104 26.20 7.21 13.41
N GLU A 105 26.15 5.87 13.34
CA GLU A 105 27.00 5.09 12.42
C GLU A 105 26.31 4.88 11.05
N LEU A 106 25.28 5.67 10.71
CA LEU A 106 24.54 5.48 9.46
C LEU A 106 25.39 5.76 8.23
N ASP A 107 25.55 4.73 7.41
CA ASP A 107 26.59 4.63 6.39
C ASP A 107 26.08 4.14 5.01
N SER A 108 24.79 3.78 4.94
CA SER A 108 24.10 3.25 3.77
C SER A 108 22.75 3.92 3.55
N ILE A 109 22.51 4.37 2.31
CA ILE A 109 21.26 5.02 1.87
C ILE A 109 20.06 4.10 2.03
N LEU A 110 20.25 2.79 1.84
CA LEU A 110 19.23 1.77 2.03
C LEU A 110 18.79 1.68 3.50
N ASN A 111 19.74 1.85 4.43
CA ASN A 111 19.44 1.88 5.86
C ASN A 111 18.74 3.19 6.25
N LEU A 112 19.11 4.33 5.65
CA LEU A 112 18.40 5.60 5.82
C LEU A 112 16.94 5.49 5.34
N ARG A 113 16.73 4.96 4.12
CA ARG A 113 15.40 4.74 3.55
C ARG A 113 14.57 3.81 4.44
N ARG A 114 15.12 2.70 4.96
CA ARG A 114 14.42 1.83 5.92
C ARG A 114 13.96 2.53 7.20
N ILE A 115 14.78 3.43 7.77
CA ILE A 115 14.36 4.25 8.93
C ILE A 115 13.20 5.17 8.53
N LEU A 116 13.27 5.80 7.36
CA LEU A 116 12.19 6.63 6.83
C LEU A 116 10.92 5.80 6.52
N THR A 117 11.04 4.59 5.96
CA THR A 117 9.93 3.65 5.73
C THR A 117 9.19 3.35 7.03
N GLY A 118 9.91 2.93 8.08
CA GLY A 118 9.30 2.63 9.38
C GLY A 118 8.68 3.84 10.07
N TYR A 119 9.25 5.03 9.83
CA TYR A 119 8.65 6.29 10.26
C TYR A 119 7.34 6.58 9.51
N LEU A 120 7.38 6.52 8.17
CA LEU A 120 6.26 6.81 7.29
C LEU A 120 5.07 5.87 7.54
N MET A 121 5.32 4.56 7.58
CA MET A 121 4.32 3.54 7.93
C MET A 121 3.65 3.84 9.29
N LYS A 122 4.40 4.33 10.28
CA LYS A 122 3.90 4.47 11.65
C LYS A 122 3.31 5.85 11.97
N SER A 123 3.68 6.89 11.24
CA SER A 123 3.16 8.27 11.39
C SER A 123 2.02 8.62 10.43
N PHE A 124 1.90 7.96 9.27
CA PHE A 124 0.93 8.31 8.22
C PHE A 124 0.15 7.10 7.65
N ASP A 125 0.32 5.90 8.25
CA ASP A 125 -0.41 4.66 7.91
C ASP A 125 -0.30 4.19 6.45
N TYR A 126 0.76 4.60 5.74
CA TYR A 126 1.13 4.02 4.45
C TYR A 126 1.48 2.53 4.59
N ASP A 127 1.14 1.74 3.58
CA ASP A 127 1.70 0.39 3.45
C ASP A 127 3.22 0.44 3.18
N ARG A 128 3.90 -0.71 3.32
CA ARG A 128 5.36 -0.77 3.16
C ARG A 128 5.83 -0.25 1.80
N SER A 129 5.20 -0.66 0.70
CA SER A 129 5.69 -0.36 -0.64
C SER A 129 5.56 1.13 -0.95
N SER A 130 4.43 1.74 -0.57
CA SER A 130 4.23 3.20 -0.60
C SER A 130 5.27 3.92 0.27
N ALA A 131 5.50 3.45 1.49
CA ALA A 131 6.47 4.05 2.41
C ALA A 131 7.93 3.92 1.95
N GLU A 132 8.32 2.81 1.30
CA GLU A 132 9.65 2.64 0.67
C GLU A 132 9.85 3.59 -0.50
N LEU A 133 8.81 3.81 -1.31
CA LEU A 133 8.86 4.71 -2.46
C LEU A 133 8.90 6.18 -2.05
N ILE A 134 8.06 6.59 -1.10
CA ILE A 134 8.07 7.94 -0.51
C ILE A 134 9.38 8.19 0.25
N ALA A 135 9.94 7.20 0.95
CA ALA A 135 11.28 7.30 1.54
C ALA A 135 12.38 7.53 0.48
N LYS A 136 12.28 6.88 -0.69
CA LYS A 136 13.19 7.17 -1.82
C LYS A 136 13.02 8.62 -2.29
N ALA A 137 11.78 9.09 -2.53
CA ALA A 137 11.50 10.47 -2.93
C ALA A 137 12.09 11.50 -1.95
N ILE A 138 11.84 11.34 -0.64
CA ILE A 138 12.37 12.20 0.43
C ILE A 138 13.90 12.26 0.40
N THR A 139 14.60 11.12 0.20
CA THR A 139 16.08 11.14 0.13
C THR A 139 16.61 11.87 -1.10
N ILE A 140 15.92 11.77 -2.25
CA ILE A 140 16.33 12.42 -3.49
C ILE A 140 16.04 13.94 -3.43
N TYR A 141 14.83 14.32 -3.02
CA TYR A 141 14.45 15.70 -2.70
C TYR A 141 15.48 16.38 -1.79
N SER A 142 15.85 15.72 -0.68
CA SER A 142 16.82 16.23 0.28
C SER A 142 18.24 16.38 -0.29
N ALA A 143 18.61 15.62 -1.32
CA ALA A 143 19.89 15.76 -2.02
C ALA A 143 19.85 16.88 -3.08
N VAL A 144 18.73 17.03 -3.80
CA VAL A 144 18.52 18.08 -4.82
C VAL A 144 18.50 19.48 -4.21
N TYR A 145 18.03 19.62 -2.98
CA TYR A 145 18.03 20.88 -2.22
C TYR A 145 19.19 21.01 -1.21
N ARG A 146 20.24 20.18 -1.31
CA ARG A 146 21.35 20.16 -0.35
C ARG A 146 22.05 21.53 -0.22
N GLY A 147 21.92 22.15 0.94
CA GLY A 147 22.52 23.46 1.25
C GLY A 147 21.77 24.67 0.65
N ASP A 148 20.60 24.45 0.04
CA ASP A 148 19.77 25.46 -0.62
C ASP A 148 18.95 26.28 0.39
N LEU A 149 19.66 27.05 1.23
CA LEU A 149 19.07 27.77 2.36
C LEU A 149 17.98 28.77 1.97
N ASP A 150 17.99 29.29 0.75
CA ASP A 150 17.01 30.29 0.32
C ASP A 150 15.71 29.63 -0.16
N TYR A 151 15.79 28.43 -0.77
CA TYR A 151 14.62 27.57 -0.93
C TYR A 151 14.02 27.19 0.43
N TYR A 152 14.80 26.67 1.39
CA TYR A 152 14.27 26.28 2.70
C TYR A 152 13.59 27.45 3.45
N LYS A 153 14.16 28.67 3.40
CA LYS A 153 13.55 29.88 3.98
C LYS A 153 12.29 30.35 3.28
N GLY A 154 12.23 30.23 1.96
CA GLY A 154 11.03 30.59 1.19
C GLY A 154 9.89 29.62 1.44
N PHE A 155 10.19 28.33 1.59
CA PHE A 155 9.21 27.26 1.57
C PHE A 155 8.69 26.81 2.96
N TYR A 156 9.55 26.74 3.98
CA TYR A 156 9.19 26.16 5.29
C TYR A 156 9.02 27.18 6.41
N ILE A 157 8.14 26.87 7.37
CA ILE A 157 7.87 27.71 8.55
C ILE A 157 9.13 27.98 9.39
N ASP A 158 9.30 29.23 9.81
CA ASP A 158 10.50 29.73 10.51
C ASP A 158 10.92 28.91 11.76
N PRO A 159 10.01 28.34 12.59
CA PRO A 159 10.41 27.49 13.71
C PRO A 159 11.27 26.28 13.33
N ALA A 160 11.02 25.66 12.17
CA ALA A 160 11.78 24.51 11.68
C ALA A 160 13.22 24.90 11.27
N LEU A 161 13.40 26.14 10.81
CA LEU A 161 14.65 26.65 10.27
C LEU A 161 15.67 27.08 11.34
N LYS A 162 15.27 27.12 12.62
CA LYS A 162 16.06 27.67 13.74
C LYS A 162 17.45 27.03 13.94
N SER A 163 17.65 25.79 13.49
CA SER A 163 18.93 25.06 13.58
C SER A 163 19.58 24.77 12.23
N LEU A 164 19.04 25.37 11.16
CA LEU A 164 19.45 25.10 9.79
C LEU A 164 20.70 25.91 9.40
N THR A 165 21.69 25.22 8.83
CA THR A 165 22.92 25.79 8.28
C THR A 165 23.17 25.20 6.89
N LYS A 166 24.05 25.82 6.10
CA LYS A 166 24.39 25.29 4.77
C LYS A 166 25.01 23.88 4.87
N GLU A 167 25.67 23.61 5.98
CA GLU A 167 26.37 22.36 6.30
C GLU A 167 25.43 21.25 6.79
N ASN A 168 24.17 21.53 7.16
CA ASN A 168 23.20 20.50 7.56
C ASN A 168 21.88 20.48 6.77
N ALA A 169 21.52 21.53 6.02
CA ALA A 169 20.29 21.57 5.24
C ALA A 169 20.29 20.53 4.11
N GLY A 170 19.40 19.54 4.16
CA GLY A 170 19.33 18.43 3.21
C GLY A 170 20.32 17.29 3.48
N LEU A 171 20.38 16.33 2.56
CA LEU A 171 21.14 15.07 2.64
C LEU A 171 22.32 15.08 1.65
N SER A 172 23.54 14.79 2.12
CA SER A 172 24.69 14.69 1.20
C SER A 172 24.63 13.42 0.33
N ARG A 173 25.19 13.45 -0.87
CA ARG A 173 25.40 12.23 -1.69
C ARG A 173 26.53 11.32 -1.16
N VAL A 174 27.20 11.68 -0.05
CA VAL A 174 28.29 10.88 0.55
C VAL A 174 28.04 10.60 2.04
N TYR A 175 28.06 9.32 2.42
CA TYR A 175 27.73 8.86 3.78
C TYR A 175 28.55 9.53 4.91
N SER A 176 29.85 9.76 4.67
CA SER A 176 30.76 10.38 5.64
C SER A 176 30.46 11.87 5.94
N GLN A 177 29.43 12.43 5.29
CA GLN A 177 28.90 13.76 5.54
C GLN A 177 27.48 13.77 6.14
N TRP A 178 26.96 12.63 6.62
CA TRP A 178 25.62 12.54 7.22
C TRP A 178 25.61 12.83 8.73
N ALA A 179 26.48 12.14 9.49
CA ALA A 179 26.50 12.20 10.95
C ALA A 179 26.73 13.64 11.47
N GLY A 180 25.72 14.21 12.14
CA GLY A 180 25.72 15.58 12.65
C GLY A 180 25.63 16.69 11.59
N LYS A 181 25.37 16.34 10.33
CA LYS A 181 25.44 17.23 9.15
C LYS A 181 24.31 16.98 8.14
N THR A 182 23.14 16.55 8.63
CA THR A 182 21.96 16.30 7.78
C THR A 182 20.68 16.55 8.58
N GLN A 183 19.83 17.40 7.99
CA GLN A 183 18.45 17.66 8.35
C GLN A 183 17.60 17.46 7.09
N ILE A 184 16.82 16.38 7.09
CA ILE A 184 15.85 16.00 6.06
C ILE A 184 14.52 16.62 6.45
N PHE A 185 13.92 17.37 5.52
CA PHE A 185 12.63 18.02 5.71
C PHE A 185 11.57 17.17 5.00
N ILE A 186 10.53 16.79 5.72
CA ILE A 186 9.42 15.96 5.24
C ILE A 186 8.15 16.83 5.29
N PRO A 187 7.70 17.42 4.18
CA PRO A 187 6.60 18.38 4.16
C PRO A 187 5.27 17.69 4.47
N LEU A 188 4.45 18.34 5.28
CA LEU A 188 3.15 17.83 5.72
C LEU A 188 2.03 18.44 4.88
N LYS A 189 1.16 17.59 4.33
CA LYS A 189 0.07 18.01 3.45
C LYS A 189 -0.94 18.87 4.21
N LYS A 190 -1.48 19.90 3.56
CA LYS A 190 -2.66 20.64 4.02
C LYS A 190 -3.91 20.14 3.30
N ASN A 191 -4.99 19.93 4.05
CA ASN A 191 -6.30 19.51 3.54
C ASN A 191 -6.81 20.52 2.52
N ILE A 192 -7.15 20.08 1.30
CA ILE A 192 -7.49 20.97 0.18
C ILE A 192 -8.68 21.91 0.48
N LEU A 193 -9.66 21.43 1.27
CA LEU A 193 -10.90 22.16 1.60
C LEU A 193 -10.73 23.14 2.78
N SER A 194 -10.07 22.70 3.86
CA SER A 194 -10.01 23.42 5.13
C SER A 194 -8.68 24.12 5.41
N GLY A 195 -7.61 23.78 4.68
CA GLY A 195 -6.28 24.38 4.83
C GLY A 195 -5.49 23.95 6.08
N ASN A 196 -6.07 23.14 6.97
CA ASN A 196 -5.36 22.58 8.13
C ASN A 196 -4.42 21.45 7.70
N VAL A 197 -3.37 21.18 8.48
CA VAL A 197 -2.43 20.09 8.24
C VAL A 197 -3.09 18.72 8.48
N GLU A 198 -2.93 17.80 7.54
CA GLU A 198 -3.41 16.41 7.63
C GLU A 198 -2.29 15.46 8.13
N SER A 199 -2.69 14.25 8.53
CA SER A 199 -1.76 13.14 8.80
C SER A 199 -1.28 12.50 7.48
N ASP A 200 -0.74 13.30 6.56
CA ASP A 200 -0.30 12.87 5.22
C ASP A 200 0.92 13.70 4.73
N ILE A 201 1.67 13.17 3.78
CA ILE A 201 2.84 13.83 3.19
C ILE A 201 2.46 14.62 1.94
N ASP A 202 3.05 15.82 1.81
CA ASP A 202 2.90 16.67 0.64
C ASP A 202 3.80 16.15 -0.50
N ILE A 203 3.23 15.35 -1.40
CA ILE A 203 4.00 14.69 -2.48
C ILE A 203 4.47 15.70 -3.53
N ASP A 204 3.65 16.70 -3.90
CA ASP A 204 4.02 17.73 -4.86
C ASP A 204 5.23 18.56 -4.38
N SER A 205 5.28 18.84 -3.08
CA SER A 205 6.43 19.50 -2.44
C SER A 205 7.71 18.66 -2.46
N LEU A 206 7.62 17.34 -2.60
CA LEU A 206 8.76 16.43 -2.80
C LEU A 206 9.14 16.28 -4.28
N VAL A 207 8.15 16.30 -5.19
CA VAL A 207 8.34 16.10 -6.63
C VAL A 207 8.26 17.43 -7.38
N THR A 208 9.16 18.34 -7.03
CA THR A 208 9.31 19.59 -7.78
C THR A 208 9.97 19.34 -9.13
N ASP A 209 9.78 20.25 -10.08
CA ASP A 209 10.48 20.27 -11.37
C ASP A 209 12.00 20.04 -11.27
N LYS A 210 12.62 20.62 -10.24
CA LYS A 210 14.06 20.50 -9.96
C LYS A 210 14.44 19.06 -9.59
N VAL A 211 13.53 18.34 -8.92
CA VAL A 211 13.67 16.92 -8.61
C VAL A 211 13.41 16.06 -9.85
N VAL A 212 12.33 16.30 -10.61
CA VAL A 212 12.05 15.58 -11.86
C VAL A 212 13.23 15.71 -12.84
N LYS A 213 13.72 16.93 -13.08
CA LYS A 213 14.86 17.19 -13.97
C LYS A 213 16.16 16.53 -13.47
N ALA A 214 16.35 16.38 -12.14
CA ALA A 214 17.46 15.63 -11.57
C ALA A 214 17.31 14.11 -11.75
N LEU A 215 16.11 13.56 -11.60
CA LEU A 215 15.82 12.13 -11.84
C LEU A 215 16.07 11.72 -13.29
N LEU A 216 15.60 12.52 -14.24
CA LEU A 216 15.77 12.32 -15.68
C LEU A 216 17.22 12.45 -16.17
N SER A 217 18.13 12.99 -15.35
CA SER A 217 19.53 13.24 -15.71
C SER A 217 20.50 12.10 -15.33
N GLU A 218 20.04 11.03 -14.66
CA GLU A 218 20.93 10.01 -14.07
C GLU A 218 20.98 8.69 -14.88
N ASN A 219 19.84 8.02 -15.10
CA ASN A 219 19.72 6.77 -15.87
C ASN A 219 18.26 6.35 -16.10
N GLU A 220 18.02 5.30 -16.89
CA GLU A 220 16.71 4.66 -17.14
C GLU A 220 15.93 4.35 -15.85
N ALA A 221 16.62 3.83 -14.83
CA ALA A 221 16.11 3.63 -13.47
C ALA A 221 15.46 4.90 -12.86
N GLY A 222 16.00 6.08 -13.22
CA GLY A 222 15.54 7.41 -12.79
C GLY A 222 14.37 7.93 -13.60
N VAL A 223 14.34 7.64 -14.91
CA VAL A 223 13.21 7.94 -15.79
C VAL A 223 11.97 7.15 -15.37
N ASN A 224 12.12 5.85 -15.07
CA ASN A 224 11.06 5.03 -14.50
C ASN A 224 10.58 5.59 -13.15
N PHE A 225 11.48 5.89 -12.21
CA PHE A 225 11.07 6.46 -10.92
C PHE A 225 10.41 7.85 -11.04
N ALA A 226 10.79 8.68 -12.02
CA ALA A 226 10.12 9.93 -12.31
C ALA A 226 8.68 9.71 -12.81
N ARG A 227 8.47 8.79 -13.77
CA ARG A 227 7.13 8.36 -14.22
C ARG A 227 6.28 7.96 -13.01
N ASP A 228 6.76 6.99 -12.24
CA ASP A 228 5.93 6.35 -11.23
C ASP A 228 5.59 7.26 -10.04
N ILE A 229 6.45 8.24 -9.69
CA ILE A 229 6.14 9.21 -8.65
C ILE A 229 5.19 10.32 -9.14
N THR A 230 5.23 10.70 -10.44
CA THR A 230 4.20 11.57 -11.07
C THR A 230 2.86 10.86 -11.27
N ASP A 231 2.87 9.53 -11.41
CA ASP A 231 1.64 8.73 -11.36
C ASP A 231 0.96 8.83 -9.99
N ILE A 232 1.75 8.81 -8.89
CA ILE A 232 1.25 8.94 -7.52
C ILE A 232 0.75 10.35 -7.21
N GLN A 233 1.41 11.41 -7.70
CA GLN A 233 0.87 12.78 -7.57
C GLN A 233 -0.56 12.86 -8.10
N GLY A 234 -0.83 12.31 -9.29
CA GLY A 234 -2.18 12.27 -9.87
C GLY A 234 -3.17 11.41 -9.09
N GLU A 235 -2.73 10.32 -8.45
CA GLU A 235 -3.55 9.59 -7.47
C GLU A 235 -3.85 10.45 -6.24
N THR A 236 -2.96 11.37 -5.83
CA THR A 236 -3.23 12.33 -4.76
C THR A 236 -4.12 13.49 -5.18
N HIS A 237 -4.02 13.95 -6.43
CA HIS A 237 -4.84 15.04 -7.00
C HIS A 237 -6.28 14.58 -7.21
N LYS A 238 -6.48 13.40 -7.82
CA LYS A 238 -7.80 12.77 -7.93
C LYS A 238 -8.47 12.60 -6.58
N ALA A 239 -7.74 12.13 -5.56
CA ALA A 239 -8.26 11.97 -4.21
C ALA A 239 -8.57 13.30 -3.49
N ASP A 240 -8.15 14.45 -4.04
CA ASP A 240 -8.56 15.79 -3.61
C ASP A 240 -9.70 16.35 -4.48
N GLN A 241 -9.77 16.03 -5.77
CA GLN A 241 -10.93 16.32 -6.63
C GLN A 241 -12.19 15.62 -6.10
N ASP A 242 -12.09 14.32 -5.78
CA ASP A 242 -13.18 13.53 -5.19
C ASP A 242 -13.70 14.20 -3.88
N LYS A 243 -12.84 14.88 -3.10
CA LYS A 243 -13.25 15.65 -1.90
C LYS A 243 -13.95 16.96 -2.25
N ILE A 244 -13.51 17.66 -3.30
CA ILE A 244 -14.11 18.92 -3.76
C ILE A 244 -15.49 18.66 -4.36
N ASP A 245 -15.62 17.67 -5.24
CA ASP A 245 -16.87 17.29 -5.90
C ASP A 245 -17.97 16.95 -4.89
N ILE A 246 -17.68 16.07 -3.92
CA ILE A 246 -18.61 15.69 -2.85
C ILE A 246 -19.05 16.91 -2.03
N GLU A 247 -18.14 17.84 -1.75
CA GLU A 247 -18.45 19.03 -0.94
C GLU A 247 -19.16 20.13 -1.76
N LEU A 248 -18.96 20.16 -3.08
CA LEU A 248 -19.68 21.02 -4.02
C LEU A 248 -21.13 20.55 -4.20
N ASP A 249 -21.37 19.24 -4.33
CA ASP A 249 -22.71 18.64 -4.35
C ASP A 249 -23.46 18.93 -3.04
N ASN A 250 -22.83 18.72 -1.87
CA ASN A 250 -23.41 19.06 -0.57
C ASN A 250 -23.80 20.56 -0.48
N VAL A 251 -22.99 21.45 -1.07
CA VAL A 251 -23.27 22.88 -1.13
C VAL A 251 -24.44 23.18 -2.07
N HIS A 252 -24.52 22.57 -3.25
CA HIS A 252 -25.64 22.75 -4.17
C HIS A 252 -26.97 22.24 -3.60
N GLU A 253 -26.98 21.05 -2.96
CA GLU A 253 -28.18 20.54 -2.29
C GLU A 253 -28.61 21.46 -1.14
N SER A 254 -27.65 21.92 -0.34
CA SER A 254 -27.90 22.87 0.76
C SER A 254 -28.47 24.20 0.27
N ASP A 255 -27.96 24.73 -0.85
CA ASP A 255 -28.39 26.03 -1.37
C ASP A 255 -29.80 25.98 -1.95
N SER A 256 -30.12 24.90 -2.66
CA SER A 256 -31.47 24.61 -3.16
C SER A 256 -32.48 24.53 -2.01
N ASN A 257 -32.19 23.68 -1.01
CA ASN A 257 -33.04 23.51 0.18
C ASN A 257 -33.24 24.81 0.97
N ILE A 258 -32.18 25.63 1.14
CA ILE A 258 -32.27 26.92 1.83
C ILE A 258 -33.09 27.93 1.00
N THR A 259 -32.91 27.96 -0.32
CA THR A 259 -33.62 28.88 -1.21
C THR A 259 -35.12 28.54 -1.27
N GLU A 260 -35.49 27.27 -1.46
CA GLU A 260 -36.89 26.82 -1.39
C GLU A 260 -37.51 27.11 -0.01
N THR A 261 -36.75 26.94 1.09
CA THR A 261 -37.24 27.31 2.43
C THR A 261 -37.52 28.82 2.54
N ILE A 262 -36.63 29.67 2.00
CA ILE A 262 -36.79 31.13 2.01
C ILE A 262 -38.01 31.56 1.19
N GLU A 263 -38.25 30.93 0.04
CA GLU A 263 -39.42 31.20 -0.79
C GLU A 263 -40.72 30.77 -0.11
N ASN A 264 -40.79 29.55 0.42
CA ASN A 264 -41.94 29.07 1.20
C ASN A 264 -42.25 29.95 2.43
N LEU A 265 -41.24 30.49 3.10
CA LEU A 265 -41.43 31.43 4.22
C LEU A 265 -41.92 32.81 3.76
N ARG A 266 -41.43 33.35 2.64
CA ARG A 266 -41.97 34.59 2.03
C ARG A 266 -43.44 34.41 1.64
N ASP A 267 -43.77 33.26 1.05
CA ASP A 267 -45.14 32.88 0.68
C ASP A 267 -46.07 32.78 1.90
N GLN A 268 -45.56 32.43 3.07
CA GLN A 268 -46.31 32.47 4.33
C GLN A 268 -46.42 33.88 4.90
N LEU A 269 -45.37 34.70 4.78
CA LEU A 269 -45.32 36.08 5.25
C LEU A 269 -46.37 36.98 4.55
N GLU A 270 -46.54 36.82 3.23
CA GLU A 270 -47.56 37.54 2.46
C GLU A 270 -48.99 37.14 2.88
N LYS A 271 -49.19 35.87 3.27
CA LYS A 271 -50.49 35.32 3.67
C LYS A 271 -50.81 35.56 5.16
N ALA A 272 -49.84 36.00 5.95
CA ALA A 272 -50.00 36.25 7.38
C ALA A 272 -50.77 37.55 7.66
N THR A 273 -51.89 37.45 8.37
CA THR A 273 -52.72 38.60 8.75
C THR A 273 -52.41 39.15 10.15
N ASP A 274 -51.65 38.40 10.95
CA ASP A 274 -51.27 38.76 12.32
C ASP A 274 -49.82 39.26 12.41
N GLU A 275 -49.60 40.31 13.22
CA GLU A 275 -48.31 41.00 13.34
C GLU A 275 -47.30 40.27 14.25
N GLU A 276 -47.74 39.36 15.12
CA GLU A 276 -46.84 38.51 15.90
C GLU A 276 -46.31 37.36 15.03
N HIS A 277 -47.19 36.72 14.25
CA HIS A 277 -46.82 35.68 13.27
C HIS A 277 -45.88 36.21 12.17
N LYS A 278 -46.11 37.42 11.64
CA LYS A 278 -45.20 38.02 10.64
C LYS A 278 -43.77 38.13 11.15
N ARG A 279 -43.57 38.63 12.37
CA ARG A 279 -42.23 38.84 12.96
C ARG A 279 -41.49 37.53 13.21
N GLU A 280 -42.21 36.47 13.57
CA GLU A 280 -41.64 35.13 13.70
C GLU A 280 -41.18 34.59 12.33
N ILE A 281 -42.00 34.76 11.28
CA ILE A 281 -41.62 34.36 9.91
C ILE A 281 -40.44 35.20 9.38
N GLU A 282 -40.43 36.52 9.61
CA GLU A 282 -39.30 37.40 9.28
C GLU A 282 -38.00 36.97 9.98
N SER A 283 -38.08 36.62 11.26
CA SER A 283 -36.95 36.08 12.05
C SER A 283 -36.39 34.79 11.45
N GLN A 284 -37.28 33.86 11.03
CA GLN A 284 -36.87 32.61 10.37
C GLN A 284 -36.27 32.85 8.97
N VAL A 285 -36.81 33.79 8.19
CA VAL A 285 -36.24 34.21 6.91
C VAL A 285 -34.83 34.80 7.10
N ASP A 286 -34.63 35.66 8.10
CA ASP A 286 -33.31 36.25 8.38
C ASP A 286 -32.31 35.26 8.96
N ALA A 287 -32.77 34.23 9.69
CA ALA A 287 -31.93 33.10 10.08
C ALA A 287 -31.50 32.27 8.85
N LYS A 288 -32.41 32.02 7.90
CA LYS A 288 -32.11 31.30 6.66
C LYS A 288 -31.20 32.09 5.70
N LYS A 289 -31.36 33.42 5.61
CA LYS A 289 -30.41 34.29 4.88
C LYS A 289 -28.98 34.14 5.42
N LYS A 290 -28.80 34.14 6.75
CA LYS A 290 -27.46 33.96 7.37
C LYS A 290 -26.86 32.59 7.07
N GLN A 291 -27.68 31.52 7.03
CA GLN A 291 -27.22 30.20 6.58
C GLN A 291 -26.77 30.24 5.10
N LYS A 292 -27.48 30.96 4.22
CA LYS A 292 -27.04 31.19 2.84
C LYS A 292 -25.72 31.97 2.78
N GLU A 293 -25.60 33.07 3.53
CA GLU A 293 -24.35 33.86 3.62
C GLU A 293 -23.15 33.05 4.15
N GLU A 294 -23.35 32.02 4.97
CA GLU A 294 -22.28 31.11 5.41
C GLU A 294 -21.96 30.06 4.34
N LEU A 295 -22.97 29.60 3.61
CA LEU A 295 -22.83 28.69 2.46
C LEU A 295 -22.11 29.35 1.26
N ASP A 296 -22.44 30.61 0.95
CA ASP A 296 -21.78 31.42 -0.08
C ASP A 296 -20.27 31.55 0.19
N LYS A 297 -19.88 31.70 1.47
CA LYS A 297 -18.48 31.74 1.91
C LYS A 297 -17.80 30.37 1.78
N LYS A 298 -18.55 29.27 1.95
CA LYS A 298 -18.06 27.90 1.73
C LYS A 298 -17.82 27.65 0.24
N ALA A 299 -18.76 27.99 -0.63
CA ALA A 299 -18.62 27.93 -2.08
C ALA A 299 -17.40 28.73 -2.58
N LEU A 300 -17.21 29.97 -2.09
CA LEU A 300 -16.07 30.82 -2.41
C LEU A 300 -14.74 30.35 -1.77
N ASN A 301 -14.74 29.28 -0.96
CA ASN A 301 -13.52 28.59 -0.54
C ASN A 301 -13.30 27.29 -1.33
N LEU A 302 -14.36 26.62 -1.82
CA LEU A 302 -14.26 25.51 -2.77
C LEU A 302 -13.71 25.97 -4.13
N ASP A 303 -14.15 27.12 -4.63
CA ASP A 303 -13.59 27.78 -5.83
C ASP A 303 -12.06 27.96 -5.74
N LYS A 304 -11.56 28.40 -4.57
CA LYS A 304 -10.12 28.52 -4.29
C LYS A 304 -9.42 27.20 -3.96
N ALA A 305 -10.17 26.12 -3.74
CA ALA A 305 -9.63 24.78 -3.57
C ALA A 305 -9.41 24.17 -4.97
N GLN A 306 -10.41 24.29 -5.84
CA GLN A 306 -10.35 23.90 -7.24
C GLN A 306 -9.20 24.63 -7.96
N GLN A 307 -9.16 25.96 -7.94
CA GLN A 307 -8.09 26.76 -8.59
C GLN A 307 -6.65 26.43 -8.15
N LYS A 308 -6.46 25.79 -6.98
CA LYS A 308 -5.14 25.28 -6.56
C LYS A 308 -4.85 23.88 -7.10
N LEU A 309 -5.89 23.05 -7.18
CA LEU A 309 -5.81 21.70 -7.71
C LEU A 309 -5.59 21.76 -9.23
N ASP A 310 -6.34 22.60 -9.95
CA ASP A 310 -6.14 22.90 -11.38
C ASP A 310 -4.68 23.25 -11.67
N PHE A 311 -4.09 24.17 -10.88
CA PHE A 311 -2.69 24.58 -11.01
C PHE A 311 -1.68 23.46 -10.65
N ALA A 312 -2.06 22.51 -9.79
CA ALA A 312 -1.24 21.35 -9.46
C ALA A 312 -1.31 20.28 -10.56
N GLU A 313 -2.48 20.07 -11.19
CA GLU A 313 -2.66 19.21 -12.35
C GLU A 313 -1.92 19.78 -13.58
N ASP A 314 -2.03 21.08 -13.87
CA ASP A 314 -1.24 21.80 -14.89
C ASP A 314 0.27 21.52 -14.74
N ASN A 315 0.80 21.66 -13.51
CA ASN A 315 2.22 21.43 -13.25
C ASN A 315 2.59 19.95 -13.34
N LEU A 316 1.67 19.05 -12.98
CA LEU A 316 1.89 17.60 -13.06
C LEU A 316 1.95 17.11 -14.50
N ASP A 317 1.07 17.60 -15.37
CA ASP A 317 1.07 17.18 -16.77
C ASP A 317 2.29 17.74 -17.53
N ILE A 318 2.77 18.95 -17.21
CA ILE A 318 4.09 19.44 -17.66
C ILE A 318 5.23 18.51 -17.23
N GLN A 319 5.20 17.98 -15.99
CA GLN A 319 6.19 17.03 -15.50
C GLN A 319 6.09 15.68 -16.23
N ARG A 320 4.87 15.16 -16.43
CA ARG A 320 4.62 13.91 -17.17
C ARG A 320 5.04 14.00 -18.63
N ASP A 321 4.79 15.12 -19.30
CA ASP A 321 5.25 15.33 -20.67
C ASP A 321 6.77 15.41 -20.75
N THR A 322 7.43 16.08 -19.80
CA THR A 322 8.91 16.06 -19.69
C THR A 322 9.44 14.62 -19.51
N VAL A 323 8.73 13.76 -18.77
CA VAL A 323 9.07 12.34 -18.61
C VAL A 323 8.78 11.54 -19.89
N ARG A 324 7.63 11.74 -20.54
CA ARG A 324 7.24 11.10 -21.82
C ARG A 324 8.25 11.43 -22.92
N GLU A 325 8.62 12.69 -23.07
CA GLU A 325 9.66 13.15 -24.00
C GLU A 325 10.98 12.40 -23.75
N LYS A 326 11.43 12.29 -22.48
CA LYS A 326 12.69 11.61 -22.17
C LYS A 326 12.65 10.10 -22.48
N ILE A 327 11.55 9.43 -22.14
CA ILE A 327 11.33 8.01 -22.52
C ILE A 327 11.38 7.87 -24.05
N GLN A 328 10.78 8.81 -24.77
CA GLN A 328 10.75 8.82 -26.24
C GLN A 328 12.13 9.08 -26.86
N GLU A 329 12.97 9.93 -26.26
CA GLU A 329 14.39 10.11 -26.64
C GLU A 329 15.17 8.80 -26.50
N ASP A 330 15.15 8.20 -25.30
CA ASP A 330 15.96 7.02 -24.97
C ASP A 330 15.60 5.83 -25.88
N ILE A 331 14.30 5.65 -26.16
CA ILE A 331 13.80 4.68 -27.13
C ILE A 331 14.27 4.99 -28.56
N ASN A 332 14.33 6.27 -28.97
CA ASN A 332 14.84 6.65 -30.29
C ASN A 332 16.34 6.39 -30.43
N GLU A 333 17.14 6.60 -29.38
CA GLU A 333 18.57 6.28 -29.38
C GLU A 333 18.82 4.77 -29.47
N VAL A 334 18.13 3.98 -28.63
CA VAL A 334 18.25 2.51 -28.63
C VAL A 334 17.86 1.89 -29.97
N ASN A 335 16.82 2.41 -30.65
CA ASN A 335 16.43 1.91 -31.97
C ASN A 335 17.44 2.31 -33.07
N LYS A 336 18.03 3.51 -32.98
CA LYS A 336 19.07 4.02 -33.87
C LYS A 336 20.36 3.19 -33.77
N GLU A 337 20.77 2.76 -32.58
CA GLU A 337 21.89 1.81 -32.42
C GLU A 337 21.59 0.43 -33.00
N LYS A 338 20.36 -0.07 -32.81
CA LYS A 338 19.94 -1.42 -33.23
C LYS A 338 19.50 -1.52 -34.69
N ASN A 339 19.53 -0.43 -35.46
CA ASN A 339 19.00 -0.34 -36.83
C ASN A 339 17.52 -0.78 -36.96
N LEU A 340 16.73 -0.52 -35.91
CA LEU A 340 15.30 -0.81 -35.89
C LEU A 340 14.52 0.37 -36.50
N PRO A 341 13.35 0.12 -37.13
CA PRO A 341 12.47 1.21 -37.57
C PRO A 341 12.00 2.02 -36.35
N LYS A 342 11.74 3.32 -36.54
CA LYS A 342 11.15 4.15 -35.50
C LYS A 342 9.82 3.53 -35.01
N PRO A 343 9.63 3.36 -33.69
CA PRO A 343 8.30 3.08 -33.16
C PRO A 343 7.40 4.32 -33.32
N GLY A 344 6.10 4.13 -33.19
CA GLY A 344 5.16 5.24 -32.97
C GLY A 344 5.32 5.84 -31.57
N ASP A 345 4.63 6.95 -31.34
CA ASP A 345 4.77 7.73 -30.11
C ASP A 345 4.35 6.93 -28.85
N VAL A 346 5.10 7.11 -27.76
CA VAL A 346 4.93 6.32 -26.52
C VAL A 346 3.70 6.78 -25.73
N SER A 347 2.54 6.21 -26.05
CA SER A 347 1.36 6.24 -25.17
C SER A 347 1.58 5.34 -23.94
N SER A 348 1.18 5.82 -22.77
CA SER A 348 1.39 5.16 -21.48
C SER A 348 0.42 3.96 -21.31
N PRO A 349 0.90 2.71 -21.10
CA PRO A 349 0.09 1.50 -21.31
C PRO A 349 -1.18 1.30 -20.47
N LYS A 350 -1.46 2.12 -19.45
CA LYS A 350 -2.62 1.96 -18.55
C LYS A 350 -3.41 3.23 -18.19
N VAL A 351 -2.81 4.42 -18.21
CA VAL A 351 -3.50 5.65 -17.73
C VAL A 351 -4.17 6.44 -18.86
N ASP A 352 -3.52 6.53 -20.04
CA ASP A 352 -3.95 7.42 -21.12
C ASP A 352 -5.40 7.19 -21.59
N LYS A 353 -5.97 5.98 -21.45
CA LYS A 353 -7.34 5.70 -21.93
C LYS A 353 -8.43 6.54 -21.28
N GLN A 354 -8.29 6.93 -20.01
CA GLN A 354 -9.29 7.79 -19.37
C GLN A 354 -9.12 9.26 -19.76
N LEU A 355 -7.87 9.70 -19.95
CA LEU A 355 -7.55 11.06 -20.42
C LEU A 355 -7.98 11.26 -21.88
N GLN A 356 -7.62 10.33 -22.78
CA GLN A 356 -8.04 10.30 -24.19
C GLN A 356 -9.56 10.26 -24.37
N ILE A 357 -10.32 9.70 -23.42
CA ILE A 357 -11.79 9.74 -23.44
C ILE A 357 -12.30 11.11 -22.97
N LYS A 358 -11.67 11.74 -21.96
CA LYS A 358 -12.01 13.11 -21.52
C LYS A 358 -11.75 14.13 -22.63
N GLU A 359 -10.55 14.12 -23.20
CA GLU A 359 -10.14 14.93 -24.36
C GLU A 359 -11.09 14.72 -25.55
N SER A 360 -11.33 13.45 -25.95
CA SER A 360 -12.24 13.13 -27.05
C SER A 360 -13.70 13.52 -26.79
N LEU A 361 -14.15 13.59 -25.52
CA LEU A 361 -15.48 14.07 -25.16
C LEU A 361 -15.58 15.60 -25.20
N GLU A 362 -14.49 16.31 -24.93
CA GLU A 362 -14.40 17.77 -25.01
C GLU A 362 -14.38 18.24 -26.48
N ASP A 363 -13.51 17.64 -27.30
CA ASP A 363 -13.45 17.84 -28.76
C ASP A 363 -14.81 17.60 -29.44
N LEU A 364 -15.51 16.52 -29.08
CA LEU A 364 -16.84 16.21 -29.64
C LEU A 364 -17.91 17.19 -29.16
N GLN A 365 -17.81 17.71 -27.92
CA GLN A 365 -18.74 18.72 -27.42
C GLN A 365 -18.55 20.08 -28.12
N ASP A 366 -17.32 20.46 -28.45
CA ASP A 366 -17.07 21.69 -29.23
C ASP A 366 -17.50 21.52 -30.69
N GLN A 367 -17.23 20.37 -31.31
CA GLN A 367 -17.78 20.06 -32.64
C GLN A 367 -19.33 20.07 -32.67
N LEU A 368 -20.00 19.68 -31.57
CA LEU A 368 -21.46 19.78 -31.45
C LEU A 368 -21.96 21.22 -31.34
N LYS A 369 -21.18 22.12 -30.71
CA LYS A 369 -21.48 23.57 -30.63
C LYS A 369 -21.31 24.27 -31.99
N GLU A 370 -20.33 23.84 -32.79
CA GLU A 370 -20.05 24.43 -34.11
C GLU A 370 -20.90 23.86 -35.26
N ALA A 371 -21.44 22.63 -35.12
CA ALA A 371 -22.20 21.97 -36.18
C ALA A 371 -23.52 22.69 -36.53
N SER A 372 -23.70 23.06 -37.80
CA SER A 372 -24.91 23.73 -38.31
C SER A 372 -25.95 22.81 -38.97
N ASP A 373 -25.61 21.55 -39.26
CA ASP A 373 -26.53 20.56 -39.87
C ASP A 373 -27.10 19.60 -38.81
N GLU A 374 -28.42 19.41 -38.81
CA GLU A 374 -29.12 18.58 -37.83
C GLU A 374 -28.84 17.07 -37.94
N ASN A 375 -28.40 16.56 -39.09
CA ASN A 375 -27.94 15.18 -39.21
C ASN A 375 -26.49 15.05 -38.71
N GLN A 376 -25.65 16.06 -38.95
CA GLN A 376 -24.28 16.09 -38.43
C GLN A 376 -24.27 16.13 -36.89
N LYS A 377 -25.12 16.97 -36.27
CA LYS A 377 -25.29 16.99 -34.80
C LYS A 377 -25.67 15.62 -34.25
N ARG A 378 -26.68 14.96 -34.83
CA ARG A 378 -27.13 13.62 -34.40
C ARG A 378 -26.08 12.53 -34.53
N GLU A 379 -25.09 12.69 -35.40
CA GLU A 379 -23.98 11.74 -35.51
C GLU A 379 -22.87 12.04 -34.48
N ILE A 380 -22.68 13.31 -34.12
CA ILE A 380 -21.78 13.72 -33.02
C ILE A 380 -22.38 13.33 -31.66
N GLU A 381 -23.70 13.53 -31.46
CA GLU A 381 -24.43 13.13 -30.25
C GLU A 381 -24.28 11.63 -29.96
N LYS A 382 -24.39 10.76 -30.97
CA LYS A 382 -24.10 9.31 -30.83
C LYS A 382 -22.65 9.03 -30.45
N GLN A 383 -21.69 9.75 -31.03
CA GLN A 383 -20.27 9.56 -30.71
C GLN A 383 -19.99 9.96 -29.25
N ILE A 384 -20.62 11.02 -28.75
CA ILE A 384 -20.60 11.40 -27.34
C ILE A 384 -21.25 10.32 -26.46
N GLU A 385 -22.41 9.78 -26.86
CA GLU A 385 -23.11 8.71 -26.12
C GLU A 385 -22.26 7.42 -26.05
N ILE A 386 -21.63 7.03 -27.16
CA ILE A 386 -20.67 5.92 -27.22
C ILE A 386 -19.47 6.19 -26.31
N LYS A 387 -18.85 7.37 -26.39
CA LYS A 387 -17.69 7.73 -25.56
C LYS A 387 -18.01 7.78 -24.06
N LYS A 388 -19.19 8.27 -23.67
CA LYS A 388 -19.68 8.20 -22.29
C LYS A 388 -19.89 6.75 -21.83
N SER A 389 -20.37 5.86 -22.71
CA SER A 389 -20.48 4.44 -22.38
C SER A 389 -19.10 3.77 -22.17
N GLU A 390 -18.08 4.17 -22.94
CA GLU A 390 -16.69 3.72 -22.72
C GLU A 390 -16.13 4.26 -21.39
N GLU A 391 -16.43 5.51 -21.04
CA GLU A 391 -16.08 6.12 -19.75
C GLU A 391 -16.73 5.39 -18.56
N GLU A 392 -18.03 5.09 -18.63
CA GLU A 392 -18.74 4.34 -17.58
C GLU A 392 -18.28 2.89 -17.48
N ILE A 393 -17.91 2.23 -18.60
CA ILE A 393 -17.31 0.89 -18.57
C ILE A 393 -15.93 0.90 -17.87
N ILE A 394 -15.20 2.01 -17.92
CA ILE A 394 -13.94 2.19 -17.19
C ILE A 394 -14.20 2.50 -15.72
N LYS A 395 -15.07 3.46 -15.39
CA LYS A 395 -15.49 3.78 -14.00
C LYS A 395 -16.06 2.54 -13.30
N GLY A 396 -16.93 1.80 -13.97
CA GLY A 396 -17.51 0.54 -13.50
C GLY A 396 -16.48 -0.56 -13.28
N LYS A 397 -15.39 -0.62 -14.06
CA LYS A 397 -14.27 -1.54 -13.79
C LYS A 397 -13.44 -1.13 -12.57
N SER A 398 -13.24 0.17 -12.35
CA SER A 398 -12.63 0.65 -11.10
C SER A 398 -13.52 0.42 -9.87
N GLN A 399 -14.85 0.37 -10.00
CA GLN A 399 -15.76 0.02 -8.92
C GLN A 399 -15.95 -1.50 -8.72
N ALA A 400 -15.93 -2.31 -9.79
CA ALA A 400 -16.07 -3.77 -9.72
C ALA A 400 -14.91 -4.46 -8.98
N SER A 401 -13.79 -3.76 -8.78
CA SER A 401 -12.71 -4.18 -7.87
C SER A 401 -13.11 -4.15 -6.38
N SER A 402 -14.27 -3.56 -6.05
CA SER A 402 -14.77 -3.38 -4.67
C SER A 402 -16.07 -4.13 -4.35
N SER A 403 -16.68 -4.86 -5.30
CA SER A 403 -17.88 -5.68 -5.04
C SER A 403 -17.99 -6.95 -5.90
N ASP A 404 -17.99 -8.10 -5.21
CA ASP A 404 -18.26 -9.49 -5.65
C ASP A 404 -18.51 -9.82 -7.14
N LEU A 405 -17.60 -10.62 -7.70
CA LEU A 405 -17.81 -11.38 -8.95
C LEU A 405 -18.84 -12.51 -8.75
N ASN A 406 -20.02 -12.42 -9.38
CA ASN A 406 -20.90 -13.57 -9.60
C ASN A 406 -21.90 -13.37 -10.77
N ASN A 407 -21.49 -13.69 -12.00
CA ASN A 407 -22.18 -14.61 -12.94
C ASN A 407 -21.59 -14.54 -14.35
N ASP A 408 -21.28 -15.70 -14.95
CA ASP A 408 -21.02 -15.83 -16.38
C ASP A 408 -22.31 -15.76 -17.22
N LYS A 409 -22.23 -15.11 -18.40
CA LYS A 409 -22.29 -15.81 -19.70
C LYS A 409 -22.21 -14.89 -20.93
N ASN A 410 -21.36 -15.30 -21.87
CA ASN A 410 -21.47 -15.18 -23.34
C ASN A 410 -22.27 -14.03 -23.97
N LEU A 411 -21.62 -13.32 -24.90
CA LEU A 411 -21.89 -13.63 -26.32
C LEU A 411 -20.65 -13.46 -27.20
N MET A 412 -20.67 -14.11 -28.37
CA MET A 412 -19.60 -14.12 -29.38
C MET A 412 -19.59 -12.87 -30.25
N ILE A 413 -18.43 -12.57 -30.82
CA ILE A 413 -18.32 -11.74 -32.03
C ILE A 413 -18.95 -12.51 -33.20
N MET A 414 -19.86 -11.87 -33.94
CA MET A 414 -20.18 -12.22 -35.32
C MET A 414 -20.57 -10.96 -36.09
N GLU A 415 -19.86 -10.70 -37.18
CA GLU A 415 -20.30 -9.76 -38.20
C GLU A 415 -21.39 -10.44 -39.05
N GLU A 416 -22.55 -9.80 -39.24
CA GLU A 416 -23.25 -9.96 -40.51
C GLU A 416 -24.14 -8.75 -40.81
N SER A 417 -23.95 -8.15 -41.99
CA SER A 417 -24.75 -7.02 -42.46
C SER A 417 -25.47 -7.40 -43.75
N GLN A 418 -26.82 -7.43 -43.75
CA GLN A 418 -27.73 -6.99 -44.83
C GLN A 418 -29.17 -7.47 -44.66
N LYS A 419 -30.10 -6.68 -45.24
CA LYS A 419 -31.54 -6.95 -45.50
C LYS A 419 -32.44 -6.97 -44.25
N LEU A 420 -33.39 -6.04 -44.00
CA LEU A 420 -34.41 -5.33 -44.83
C LEU A 420 -35.79 -6.03 -44.81
N SER A 421 -36.83 -5.20 -44.73
CA SER A 421 -38.25 -5.42 -45.08
C SER A 421 -39.18 -6.24 -44.16
N GLU A 422 -40.00 -5.47 -43.43
CA GLU A 422 -41.48 -5.45 -43.52
C GLU A 422 -42.37 -6.58 -42.93
N ASP A 423 -43.04 -6.19 -41.83
CA ASP A 423 -44.51 -6.04 -41.71
C ASP A 423 -45.38 -7.18 -41.10
N LYS A 424 -46.52 -6.73 -40.54
CA LYS A 424 -47.72 -7.44 -40.01
C LYS A 424 -47.62 -8.18 -38.66
N LYS A 425 -48.34 -7.59 -37.68
CA LYS A 425 -49.66 -8.03 -37.15
C LYS A 425 -49.86 -9.56 -36.97
N LEU A 426 -50.48 -10.06 -35.88
CA LEU A 426 -51.59 -9.49 -35.10
C LEU A 426 -51.69 -10.14 -33.69
N ASN A 427 -52.59 -9.60 -32.84
CA ASN A 427 -53.24 -10.21 -31.66
C ASN A 427 -53.28 -11.75 -31.67
N SER A 428 -53.18 -12.45 -30.53
CA SER A 428 -54.16 -12.44 -29.42
C SER A 428 -53.74 -13.46 -28.33
N LYS A 429 -54.35 -13.65 -27.15
CA LYS A 429 -55.56 -13.09 -26.49
C LYS A 429 -55.46 -13.32 -24.96
N GLU A 430 -56.36 -12.68 -24.20
CA GLU A 430 -57.07 -13.18 -22.98
C GLU A 430 -56.54 -14.40 -22.16
N ASN A 431 -56.75 -14.49 -20.84
CA ASN A 431 -57.07 -13.55 -19.74
C ASN A 431 -57.23 -14.36 -18.43
N LEU A 432 -57.15 -13.70 -17.26
CA LEU A 432 -57.82 -14.06 -15.97
C LEU A 432 -57.51 -15.43 -15.29
N LYS A 433 -56.96 -15.51 -14.05
CA LYS A 433 -57.51 -15.13 -12.70
C LYS A 433 -58.52 -16.15 -12.11
N PRO A 434 -58.89 -16.11 -10.79
CA PRO A 434 -58.23 -15.59 -9.56
C PRO A 434 -58.44 -16.52 -8.30
N VAL A 435 -58.31 -15.95 -7.08
CA VAL A 435 -58.81 -16.41 -5.74
C VAL A 435 -57.95 -17.51 -5.08
N SER A 436 -57.27 -17.38 -3.92
CA SER A 436 -57.52 -16.77 -2.57
C SER A 436 -58.44 -17.62 -1.66
N GLN A 437 -58.51 -17.52 -0.32
CA GLN A 437 -58.04 -16.55 0.69
C GLN A 437 -58.10 -17.22 2.11
N VAL A 438 -57.53 -16.61 3.18
CA VAL A 438 -57.91 -16.80 4.62
C VAL A 438 -57.56 -18.19 5.24
N GLU A 439 -57.34 -18.44 6.55
CA GLU A 439 -57.60 -17.73 7.83
C GLU A 439 -56.42 -17.80 8.88
N LYS A 440 -56.69 -17.44 10.15
CA LYS A 440 -55.75 -17.30 11.29
C LYS A 440 -55.95 -18.41 12.35
N ALA A 441 -54.87 -18.80 13.02
CA ALA A 441 -54.89 -19.52 14.32
C ALA A 441 -53.80 -18.94 15.27
N ASP A 442 -53.80 -19.34 16.55
CA ASP A 442 -53.49 -18.42 17.67
C ASP A 442 -53.12 -19.12 18.99
N LYS A 443 -52.57 -18.35 19.96
CA LYS A 443 -52.47 -18.57 21.44
C LYS A 443 -51.53 -19.63 22.08
N ILE A 444 -50.68 -19.12 23.02
CA ILE A 444 -50.49 -19.55 24.45
C ILE A 444 -49.83 -20.96 24.68
N SER A 445 -48.94 -21.26 25.67
CA SER A 445 -48.66 -20.80 27.06
C SER A 445 -47.14 -20.99 27.40
N LYS A 446 -46.44 -20.15 28.19
CA LYS A 446 -46.37 -19.96 29.67
C LYS A 446 -45.65 -21.04 30.53
N SER A 447 -44.89 -20.56 31.54
CA SER A 447 -44.52 -21.22 32.83
C SER A 447 -43.46 -22.35 32.78
N SER A 448 -42.71 -22.76 33.83
CA SER A 448 -42.31 -22.18 35.15
C SER A 448 -41.41 -23.20 35.91
N ASN A 449 -40.59 -22.93 36.96
CA ASN A 449 -40.00 -21.74 37.61
C ASN A 449 -38.90 -22.24 38.61
N ASN A 450 -37.98 -21.37 39.05
CA ASN A 450 -37.15 -21.49 40.29
C ASN A 450 -36.18 -22.72 40.36
N GLU A 451 -35.24 -22.87 41.31
CA GLU A 451 -35.06 -22.18 42.59
C GLU A 451 -33.59 -21.95 43.06
N VAL A 452 -33.48 -20.88 43.86
CA VAL A 452 -32.38 -20.27 44.64
C VAL A 452 -31.39 -21.19 45.38
N ALA A 453 -30.12 -20.77 45.43
CA ALA A 453 -29.23 -20.97 46.60
C ALA A 453 -28.29 -19.75 46.81
N LYS A 454 -27.85 -19.49 48.05
CA LYS A 454 -26.89 -18.42 48.44
C LYS A 454 -25.69 -19.04 49.16
N LEU A 455 -24.50 -18.43 49.05
CA LEU A 455 -23.68 -17.85 50.15
C LEU A 455 -22.25 -17.51 49.69
N SER A 456 -21.56 -16.67 50.47
CA SER A 456 -20.19 -16.13 50.28
C SER A 456 -19.39 -16.37 51.60
N PRO A 457 -18.20 -15.76 51.88
CA PRO A 457 -17.21 -15.01 51.07
C PRO A 457 -15.73 -15.47 51.37
N LEU A 458 -14.74 -14.58 51.17
CA LEU A 458 -13.35 -14.60 51.68
C LEU A 458 -12.35 -15.53 50.94
N ASP A 459 -11.03 -15.26 50.91
CA ASP A 459 -10.20 -14.34 51.72
C ASP A 459 -9.26 -13.41 50.90
N ASP A 460 -8.72 -12.39 51.58
CA ASP A 460 -7.67 -11.47 51.09
C ASP A 460 -6.25 -12.10 51.13
N SER A 461 -5.33 -11.58 50.31
CA SER A 461 -3.99 -11.19 50.80
C SER A 461 -3.26 -10.27 49.83
N SER A 462 -2.67 -9.21 50.38
CA SER A 462 -1.70 -8.31 49.74
C SER A 462 -0.34 -8.43 50.45
N TYR A 463 0.64 -7.59 50.08
CA TYR A 463 2.07 -7.53 50.45
C TYR A 463 3.01 -8.10 49.36
N SER A 464 4.19 -7.54 49.09
CA SER A 464 4.70 -6.15 49.16
C SER A 464 6.11 -6.13 48.57
N ASP A 465 6.67 -4.93 48.45
CA ASP A 465 8.09 -4.64 48.27
C ASP A 465 9.00 -5.49 49.19
N ASP A 466 10.21 -5.82 48.71
CA ASP A 466 11.43 -5.40 49.41
C ASP A 466 12.66 -5.35 48.47
N ASP A 467 13.71 -4.70 48.96
CA ASP A 467 14.96 -4.36 48.28
C ASP A 467 15.96 -5.53 48.14
N SER A 468 16.93 -5.39 47.24
CA SER A 468 18.34 -5.74 47.55
C SER A 468 19.32 -5.32 46.45
N SER A 469 20.27 -4.48 46.83
CA SER A 469 21.50 -4.20 46.08
C SER A 469 22.69 -4.88 46.76
N TYR A 470 23.60 -5.47 45.99
CA TYR A 470 25.02 -5.80 46.32
C TYR A 470 25.68 -6.29 45.01
N SER A 471 26.95 -6.01 44.67
CA SER A 471 27.89 -4.95 45.08
C SER A 471 29.13 -5.00 44.17
N ASP A 472 29.98 -3.99 44.22
CA ASP A 472 31.29 -3.97 43.54
C ASP A 472 32.22 -5.10 44.01
N ILE A 473 33.05 -5.61 43.09
CA ILE A 473 34.37 -6.18 43.40
C ILE A 473 35.39 -5.59 42.40
N ASP A 474 36.12 -4.55 42.82
CA ASP A 474 37.36 -4.12 42.16
C ASP A 474 38.47 -5.14 42.47
N SER A 475 39.31 -5.48 41.48
CA SER A 475 40.50 -6.30 41.70
C SER A 475 41.59 -5.98 40.67
N LYS A 476 42.54 -5.14 41.10
CA LYS A 476 43.77 -4.84 40.36
C LYS A 476 44.95 -5.66 40.90
N GLU A 477 45.53 -6.49 40.05
CA GLU A 477 46.93 -6.94 40.09
C GLU A 477 47.22 -7.64 38.74
N GLY A 478 48.42 -7.60 38.15
CA GLY A 478 49.61 -6.83 38.53
C GLY A 478 50.86 -7.31 37.77
N ILE A 479 51.24 -6.60 36.70
CA ILE A 479 52.60 -6.52 36.09
C ILE A 479 53.35 -7.86 35.82
N ASP A 480 53.61 -8.17 34.54
CA ASP A 480 55.01 -8.25 34.06
C ASP A 480 55.16 -8.13 32.53
N ASN A 481 56.36 -7.78 32.06
CA ASN A 481 56.72 -7.61 30.64
C ASN A 481 57.48 -8.82 30.08
N LYS A 482 57.38 -9.05 28.76
CA LYS A 482 58.49 -9.61 27.95
C LYS A 482 58.31 -9.42 26.45
N ASP A 483 59.36 -8.95 25.80
CA ASP A 483 59.49 -8.88 24.35
C ASP A 483 59.61 -10.27 23.71
N VAL A 484 58.95 -10.47 22.57
CA VAL A 484 59.44 -11.36 21.51
C VAL A 484 59.27 -10.67 20.16
N ASN A 485 60.36 -10.14 19.63
CA ASN A 485 60.49 -9.73 18.23
C ASN A 485 60.84 -10.97 17.39
N LEU A 486 60.04 -11.28 16.37
CA LEU A 486 60.43 -12.21 15.30
C LEU A 486 60.01 -11.68 13.93
N GLN A 487 60.86 -11.93 12.94
CA GLN A 487 60.90 -11.19 11.68
C GLN A 487 60.23 -11.91 10.52
N GLN A 488 59.73 -11.09 9.58
CA GLN A 488 59.71 -11.29 8.12
C GLN A 488 60.02 -12.72 7.60
N THR A 489 59.02 -13.36 7.00
CA THR A 489 59.25 -14.26 5.86
C THR A 489 58.40 -13.83 4.67
N LYS A 490 59.05 -13.55 3.54
CA LYS A 490 58.44 -13.11 2.29
C LYS A 490 58.87 -14.07 1.18
N PRO A 491 57.97 -14.81 0.54
CA PRO A 491 58.24 -15.42 -0.76
C PRO A 491 58.03 -14.39 -1.88
N GLN A 492 58.89 -14.40 -2.90
CA GLN A 492 58.69 -13.63 -4.12
C GLN A 492 58.30 -14.54 -5.30
N VAL A 493 57.31 -14.08 -6.06
CA VAL A 493 57.24 -14.10 -7.54
C VAL A 493 57.47 -15.44 -8.26
N LYS A 494 56.42 -15.87 -8.98
CA LYS A 494 56.55 -16.31 -10.38
C LYS A 494 55.27 -15.96 -11.15
N SER A 495 55.40 -15.75 -12.46
CA SER A 495 54.37 -15.14 -13.30
C SER A 495 54.20 -15.87 -14.64
N GLN A 496 52.94 -16.18 -14.99
CA GLN A 496 52.47 -16.67 -16.31
C GLN A 496 53.01 -18.05 -16.78
N PRO A 497 52.38 -18.70 -17.80
CA PRO A 497 51.19 -18.30 -18.58
C PRO A 497 50.03 -19.34 -18.67
N THR A 498 48.82 -18.83 -18.95
CA THR A 498 47.78 -19.33 -19.88
C THR A 498 47.19 -20.76 -19.81
N SER A 499 45.85 -20.79 -19.79
CA SER A 499 44.89 -21.83 -20.22
C SER A 499 44.90 -23.23 -19.60
N LEU A 500 43.71 -23.65 -19.13
CA LEU A 500 43.09 -24.93 -19.46
C LEU A 500 41.56 -24.75 -19.40
N ASN A 501 40.85 -25.24 -20.43
CA ASN A 501 39.44 -25.62 -20.31
C ASN A 501 39.45 -27.11 -19.98
N GLU A 502 38.80 -27.53 -18.90
CA GLU A 502 38.52 -28.96 -18.63
C GLU A 502 37.03 -29.14 -18.33
N ASP A 503 36.51 -30.31 -18.72
CA ASP A 503 35.08 -30.62 -18.68
C ASP A 503 34.56 -30.78 -17.24
N LEU A 504 33.54 -30.00 -16.87
CA LEU A 504 32.79 -30.19 -15.63
C LEU A 504 31.64 -31.18 -15.86
N THR A 505 31.98 -32.46 -15.95
CA THR A 505 31.02 -33.58 -15.97
C THR A 505 31.28 -34.52 -14.80
N ASP A 506 30.19 -34.99 -14.17
CA ASP A 506 30.15 -35.87 -12.99
C ASP A 506 30.91 -35.41 -11.73
N VAL A 507 30.45 -34.28 -11.14
CA VAL A 507 30.64 -34.03 -9.70
C VAL A 507 29.59 -34.82 -8.91
N SER A 508 30.04 -35.58 -7.91
CA SER A 508 29.17 -36.39 -7.05
C SER A 508 28.29 -35.52 -6.14
N ILE A 509 26.97 -35.56 -6.35
CA ILE A 509 26.02 -34.85 -5.49
C ILE A 509 25.74 -35.71 -4.25
N ASP A 510 26.27 -35.29 -3.10
CA ASP A 510 25.99 -35.90 -1.78
C ASP A 510 24.76 -35.26 -1.11
N SER A 511 24.10 -36.00 -0.21
CA SER A 511 22.99 -35.50 0.62
C SER A 511 23.41 -34.39 1.57
N SER A 512 24.68 -34.35 1.94
CA SER A 512 25.27 -33.33 2.81
C SER A 512 25.47 -31.97 2.12
N ASN A 513 25.43 -31.91 0.78
CA ASN A 513 25.60 -30.65 0.05
C ASN A 513 24.50 -29.65 0.45
N PRO A 514 24.87 -28.43 0.89
CA PRO A 514 23.92 -27.46 1.39
C PRO A 514 23.16 -26.82 0.23
N VAL A 515 21.85 -26.69 0.42
CA VAL A 515 20.96 -25.96 -0.49
C VAL A 515 20.68 -24.60 0.10
N PHE A 516 20.87 -23.54 -0.67
CA PHE A 516 20.49 -22.18 -0.27
C PHE A 516 19.46 -21.59 -1.22
N LEU A 517 18.64 -20.66 -0.71
CA LEU A 517 17.77 -19.84 -1.56
C LEU A 517 18.55 -18.61 -2.02
N GLU A 518 18.93 -18.58 -3.29
CA GLU A 518 19.38 -17.35 -3.94
C GLU A 518 18.16 -16.45 -4.15
N VAL A 519 18.13 -15.33 -3.44
CA VAL A 519 17.01 -14.38 -3.47
C VAL A 519 16.98 -13.67 -4.82
N ILE A 520 15.91 -13.89 -5.58
CA ILE A 520 15.63 -13.20 -6.85
C ILE A 520 14.85 -11.93 -6.57
N ASP A 521 13.86 -12.01 -5.67
CA ASP A 521 13.03 -10.88 -5.24
C ASP A 521 12.92 -10.86 -3.70
N PRO A 522 13.58 -9.89 -3.03
CA PRO A 522 13.54 -9.76 -1.58
C PRO A 522 12.20 -9.22 -1.04
N ILE A 523 11.35 -8.66 -1.89
CA ILE A 523 10.04 -8.09 -1.52
C ILE A 523 9.00 -9.21 -1.48
N THR A 524 8.86 -9.99 -2.55
CA THR A 524 7.94 -11.15 -2.56
C THR A 524 8.49 -12.38 -1.82
N ASN A 525 9.73 -12.31 -1.32
CA ASN A 525 10.45 -13.42 -0.67
C ASN A 525 10.64 -14.64 -1.60
N LEU A 526 10.83 -14.38 -2.90
CA LEU A 526 11.04 -15.38 -3.93
C LEU A 526 12.52 -15.54 -4.30
N GLY A 527 12.92 -16.76 -4.62
CA GLY A 527 14.27 -17.07 -5.09
C GLY A 527 14.33 -18.31 -5.98
N THR A 528 15.56 -18.70 -6.31
CA THR A 528 15.88 -20.01 -6.86
C THR A 528 16.70 -20.79 -5.85
N LEU A 529 16.46 -22.10 -5.73
CA LEU A 529 17.25 -22.97 -4.85
C LEU A 529 18.54 -23.38 -5.56
N GLN A 530 19.69 -23.22 -4.91
CA GLN A 530 21.00 -23.50 -5.49
C GLN A 530 21.76 -24.52 -4.64
N LEU A 531 22.42 -25.47 -5.30
CA LEU A 531 23.29 -26.47 -4.68
C LEU A 531 24.76 -25.98 -4.68
N ILE A 532 25.39 -25.99 -3.51
CA ILE A 532 26.83 -25.68 -3.35
C ILE A 532 27.61 -26.99 -3.12
N ASP A 533 28.79 -27.10 -3.71
CA ASP A 533 29.76 -28.13 -3.35
C ASP A 533 30.44 -27.80 -2.01
N LEU A 534 30.34 -28.71 -1.03
CA LEU A 534 30.91 -28.52 0.31
C LEU A 534 32.43 -28.26 0.34
N ASN A 535 33.17 -28.78 -0.63
CA ASN A 535 34.64 -28.82 -0.61
C ASN A 535 35.28 -27.56 -1.21
N THR A 536 34.59 -26.95 -2.18
CA THR A 536 35.08 -25.82 -2.98
C THR A 536 34.27 -24.54 -2.78
N GLY A 537 33.04 -24.64 -2.26
CA GLY A 537 32.12 -23.50 -2.15
C GLY A 537 31.54 -23.02 -3.49
N VAL A 538 31.76 -23.77 -4.57
CA VAL A 538 31.31 -23.43 -5.93
C VAL A 538 29.88 -23.92 -6.16
N ARG A 539 29.12 -23.19 -6.99
CA ARG A 539 27.78 -23.62 -7.44
C ARG A 539 27.92 -24.90 -8.27
N LEU A 540 27.29 -25.99 -7.84
CA LEU A 540 27.35 -27.28 -8.56
C LEU A 540 26.65 -27.20 -9.92
N LYS A 541 25.47 -26.56 -9.94
CA LYS A 541 24.66 -26.30 -11.13
C LYS A 541 23.56 -25.32 -10.77
N GLU A 542 23.10 -24.52 -11.73
CA GLU A 542 21.91 -23.70 -11.52
C GLU A 542 20.64 -24.56 -11.54
N SER A 543 19.74 -24.31 -10.59
CA SER A 543 18.40 -24.92 -10.62
C SER A 543 17.47 -24.19 -11.57
N THR A 544 16.64 -24.96 -12.29
CA THR A 544 15.52 -24.42 -13.06
C THR A 544 14.33 -24.01 -12.19
N GLN A 545 14.37 -24.29 -10.88
CA GLN A 545 13.29 -23.95 -9.95
C GLN A 545 13.40 -22.52 -9.41
N GLN A 546 13.10 -21.56 -10.27
CA GLN A 546 12.75 -20.19 -9.89
C GLN A 546 11.37 -20.15 -9.20
N GLY A 547 11.11 -19.07 -8.46
CA GLY A 547 9.81 -18.82 -7.82
C GLY A 547 9.59 -19.57 -6.50
N ILE A 548 10.65 -20.00 -5.81
CA ILE A 548 10.53 -20.68 -4.50
C ILE A 548 10.40 -19.65 -3.38
N GLN A 549 9.38 -19.81 -2.53
CA GLN A 549 9.07 -18.88 -1.44
C GLN A 549 9.84 -19.24 -0.16
N ARG A 550 10.56 -18.27 0.41
CA ARG A 550 11.46 -18.45 1.58
C ARG A 550 10.83 -19.17 2.78
N TYR A 551 9.57 -18.87 3.11
CA TYR A 551 8.88 -19.45 4.26
C TYR A 551 8.26 -20.84 3.98
N GLY A 552 8.29 -21.31 2.73
CA GLY A 552 7.72 -22.58 2.32
C GLY A 552 8.74 -23.70 2.12
N ILE A 553 10.00 -23.52 2.50
CA ILE A 553 11.07 -24.51 2.31
C ILE A 553 11.24 -25.36 3.58
N TYR A 554 11.18 -26.68 3.43
CA TYR A 554 11.52 -27.66 4.47
C TYR A 554 12.47 -28.71 3.89
N GLU A 555 13.73 -28.70 4.34
CA GLU A 555 14.76 -29.62 3.89
C GLU A 555 14.68 -30.97 4.62
N ARG A 556 14.87 -32.07 3.88
CA ARG A 556 14.99 -33.44 4.38
C ARG A 556 16.32 -34.04 3.88
N GLU A 557 16.67 -35.22 4.38
CA GLU A 557 17.93 -35.92 4.03
C GLU A 557 18.11 -36.10 2.50
N LYS A 558 17.01 -36.32 1.77
CA LYS A 558 17.03 -36.77 0.35
C LYS A 558 16.38 -35.79 -0.61
N ASP A 559 15.58 -34.86 -0.10
CA ASP A 559 14.72 -33.97 -0.88
C ASP A 559 14.41 -32.69 -0.10
N LEU A 560 13.67 -31.77 -0.71
CA LEU A 560 13.05 -30.63 -0.06
C LEU A 560 11.56 -30.59 -0.39
N VAL A 561 10.73 -30.31 0.62
CA VAL A 561 9.35 -29.90 0.42
C VAL A 561 9.34 -28.37 0.27
N VAL A 562 8.76 -27.85 -0.80
CA VAL A 562 8.84 -26.41 -1.15
C VAL A 562 7.48 -25.84 -1.57
N ILE A 563 7.23 -24.58 -1.26
CA ILE A 563 6.14 -23.80 -1.89
C ILE A 563 6.74 -23.00 -3.05
N LYS A 564 6.27 -23.30 -4.27
CA LYS A 564 6.60 -22.58 -5.51
C LYS A 564 5.44 -21.65 -5.87
N ILE A 565 5.75 -20.42 -6.29
CA ILE A 565 4.80 -19.51 -6.93
C ILE A 565 5.07 -19.50 -8.43
N ASP A 566 4.02 -19.79 -9.21
CA ASP A 566 4.00 -19.69 -10.67
C ASP A 566 2.77 -18.87 -11.08
N SER A 567 2.96 -17.85 -11.92
CA SER A 567 1.85 -17.05 -12.48
C SER A 567 0.88 -16.49 -11.43
N GLY A 568 1.41 -16.15 -10.25
CA GLY A 568 0.66 -15.65 -9.09
C GLY A 568 0.02 -16.72 -8.19
N LYS A 569 -0.02 -17.99 -8.61
CA LYS A 569 -0.57 -19.12 -7.85
C LYS A 569 0.54 -19.86 -7.11
N ALA A 570 0.30 -20.26 -5.87
CA ALA A 570 1.23 -21.10 -5.12
C ALA A 570 0.85 -22.59 -5.22
N LYS A 571 1.86 -23.46 -5.25
CA LYS A 571 1.75 -24.93 -5.23
C LYS A 571 2.81 -25.53 -4.30
N LEU A 572 2.58 -26.74 -3.81
CA LEU A 572 3.56 -27.54 -3.09
C LEU A 572 4.32 -28.42 -4.11
N GLN A 573 5.62 -28.57 -3.93
CA GLN A 573 6.45 -29.51 -4.67
C GLN A 573 7.37 -30.28 -3.71
N ILE A 574 7.83 -31.46 -4.15
CA ILE A 574 8.94 -32.20 -3.55
C ILE A 574 10.10 -32.23 -4.56
N LEU A 575 11.29 -31.78 -4.16
CA LEU A 575 12.47 -31.64 -5.03
C LEU A 575 13.60 -32.59 -4.61
N ASN A 576 14.10 -33.43 -5.52
CA ASN A 576 15.18 -34.39 -5.23
C ASN A 576 16.53 -33.68 -5.04
N LYS A 577 17.23 -33.88 -3.91
CA LYS A 577 18.57 -33.31 -3.71
C LYS A 577 19.61 -33.90 -4.67
N PHE A 578 19.58 -35.23 -4.87
CA PHE A 578 20.54 -35.97 -5.70
C PHE A 578 20.35 -35.73 -7.20
N GLU A 579 19.12 -35.49 -7.66
CA GLU A 579 18.81 -35.18 -9.06
C GLU A 579 18.74 -33.66 -9.32
N ASN A 580 19.62 -32.88 -8.68
CA ASN A 580 19.77 -31.43 -8.87
C ASN A 580 18.43 -30.65 -8.77
N LEU A 581 17.73 -30.82 -7.64
CA LEU A 581 16.50 -30.08 -7.31
C LEU A 581 15.34 -30.28 -8.31
N LYS A 582 15.39 -31.37 -9.08
CA LYS A 582 14.30 -31.81 -9.97
C LYS A 582 13.04 -32.16 -9.17
N VAL A 583 11.89 -31.72 -9.66
CA VAL A 583 10.57 -32.06 -9.10
C VAL A 583 10.32 -33.57 -9.18
N ILE A 584 10.02 -34.18 -8.02
CA ILE A 584 9.56 -35.57 -7.86
C ILE A 584 8.03 -35.60 -7.95
N SER A 585 7.37 -34.66 -7.29
CA SER A 585 5.90 -34.58 -7.18
C SER A 585 5.47 -33.12 -6.99
N GLU A 586 4.27 -32.76 -7.45
CA GLU A 586 3.66 -31.43 -7.35
C GLU A 586 2.19 -31.56 -6.96
N SER A 587 1.68 -30.67 -6.11
CA SER A 587 0.25 -30.68 -5.75
C SER A 587 -0.62 -30.11 -6.88
N ASN A 588 -1.66 -30.84 -7.28
CA ASN A 588 -2.67 -30.34 -8.22
C ASN A 588 -3.50 -29.15 -7.69
N PHE A 589 -3.47 -28.91 -6.37
CA PHE A 589 -4.18 -27.81 -5.73
C PHE A 589 -3.42 -26.48 -5.79
N GLU A 590 -4.18 -25.39 -5.82
CA GLU A 590 -3.67 -24.06 -5.45
C GLU A 590 -3.58 -23.93 -3.93
N ILE A 591 -2.51 -23.32 -3.45
CA ILE A 591 -2.17 -23.19 -2.03
C ILE A 591 -2.19 -21.73 -1.62
N ASN A 592 -2.50 -21.45 -0.36
CA ASN A 592 -2.30 -20.11 0.16
C ASN A 592 -0.83 -19.88 0.53
N LYS A 593 -0.18 -18.93 -0.15
CA LYS A 593 1.22 -18.55 0.08
C LYS A 593 1.57 -18.08 1.50
N ASN A 594 0.57 -17.76 2.33
CA ASN A 594 0.74 -17.34 3.72
C ASN A 594 0.22 -18.39 4.73
N SER A 595 -0.08 -19.62 4.27
CA SER A 595 -0.52 -20.71 5.15
C SER A 595 0.62 -21.30 5.97
N SER A 596 0.28 -21.93 7.10
CA SER A 596 1.24 -22.76 7.82
C SER A 596 1.56 -24.03 7.02
N LEU A 597 2.86 -24.32 6.88
CA LEU A 597 3.36 -25.59 6.37
C LEU A 597 3.88 -26.43 7.55
N TYR A 598 3.45 -27.68 7.65
CA TYR A 598 4.01 -28.65 8.59
C TYR A 598 4.44 -29.90 7.82
N VAL A 599 5.68 -30.34 8.05
CA VAL A 599 6.25 -31.54 7.44
C VAL A 599 6.81 -32.42 8.55
N ASP A 600 6.46 -33.70 8.54
CA ASP A 600 7.17 -34.73 9.31
C ASP A 600 7.33 -36.01 8.47
N PRO A 601 8.07 -37.04 8.94
CA PRO A 601 8.30 -38.28 8.18
C PRO A 601 7.04 -39.12 7.85
N ARG A 602 5.83 -38.67 8.22
CA ARG A 602 4.56 -39.40 8.06
C ARG A 602 3.52 -38.63 7.24
N MET A 603 3.67 -37.30 7.08
CA MET A 603 2.71 -36.45 6.38
C MET A 603 3.25 -35.04 6.10
N ILE A 604 2.63 -34.37 5.13
CA ILE A 604 2.71 -32.91 4.94
C ILE A 604 1.32 -32.33 5.15
N LEU A 605 1.19 -31.24 5.91
CA LEU A 605 -0.04 -30.48 6.13
C LEU A 605 0.12 -29.05 5.60
N VAL A 606 -0.88 -28.56 4.86
CA VAL A 606 -0.91 -27.20 4.28
C VAL A 606 -2.35 -26.80 3.89
N VAL A 607 -2.64 -25.51 3.74
CA VAL A 607 -3.98 -25.00 3.38
C VAL A 607 -4.13 -24.89 1.85
N VAL A 608 -5.13 -25.58 1.31
CA VAL A 608 -5.39 -25.72 -0.14
C VAL A 608 -6.76 -25.16 -0.52
N ARG A 609 -6.91 -24.74 -1.78
CA ARG A 609 -8.19 -24.36 -2.41
C ARG A 609 -8.75 -25.58 -3.14
N ASP A 610 -9.94 -26.05 -2.76
CA ASP A 610 -10.59 -27.22 -3.37
C ASP A 610 -11.33 -26.90 -4.69
N GLU A 611 -11.88 -27.94 -5.34
CA GLU A 611 -12.68 -27.83 -6.57
C GLU A 611 -13.94 -26.94 -6.41
N SER A 612 -14.44 -26.77 -5.18
CA SER A 612 -15.54 -25.87 -4.84
C SER A 612 -15.10 -24.44 -4.54
N ASN A 613 -13.85 -24.09 -4.90
CA ASN A 613 -13.20 -22.81 -4.63
C ASN A 613 -13.13 -22.45 -3.12
N SER A 614 -13.19 -23.47 -2.25
CA SER A 614 -13.21 -23.32 -0.78
C SER A 614 -11.87 -23.71 -0.17
N TRP A 615 -11.42 -22.99 0.85
CA TRP A 615 -10.17 -23.30 1.55
C TRP A 615 -10.36 -24.44 2.57
N ARG A 616 -9.45 -25.41 2.54
CA ARG A 616 -9.44 -26.62 3.39
C ARG A 616 -8.02 -26.93 3.87
N LEU A 617 -7.90 -27.69 4.96
CA LEU A 617 -6.62 -28.29 5.32
C LEU A 617 -6.45 -29.57 4.47
N ALA A 618 -5.32 -29.68 3.77
CA ALA A 618 -4.90 -30.92 3.15
C ALA A 618 -3.86 -31.64 4.03
N LYS A 619 -3.91 -32.97 3.98
CA LYS A 619 -2.85 -33.87 4.46
C LYS A 619 -2.37 -34.70 3.28
N PHE A 620 -1.15 -34.45 2.83
CA PHE A 620 -0.48 -35.22 1.77
C PHE A 620 0.39 -36.34 2.36
N SER A 621 0.59 -37.40 1.58
CA SER A 621 1.64 -38.40 1.79
C SER A 621 3.01 -37.73 1.76
N PRO A 622 3.98 -38.16 2.60
CA PRO A 622 5.29 -37.51 2.67
C PRO A 622 6.16 -37.76 1.42
N GLU A 623 5.78 -38.70 0.55
CA GLU A 623 6.53 -39.08 -0.66
C GLU A 623 5.80 -38.68 -1.97
N ASN A 624 4.47 -38.49 -1.94
CA ASN A 624 3.64 -38.26 -3.12
C ASN A 624 2.51 -37.25 -2.86
N LEU A 625 2.43 -36.18 -3.65
CA LEU A 625 1.42 -35.13 -3.50
C LEU A 625 0.09 -35.42 -4.23
N ASP A 626 0.00 -36.50 -5.00
CA ASP A 626 -1.28 -37.03 -5.50
C ASP A 626 -2.06 -37.83 -4.43
N GLU A 627 -1.39 -38.27 -3.36
CA GLU A 627 -1.99 -39.00 -2.24
C GLU A 627 -2.37 -38.03 -1.11
N PHE A 628 -3.65 -37.71 -0.95
CA PHE A 628 -4.10 -36.74 0.05
C PHE A 628 -5.45 -37.05 0.71
N ILE A 629 -5.70 -36.36 1.83
CA ILE A 629 -6.99 -36.25 2.52
C ILE A 629 -7.29 -34.75 2.73
N LEU A 630 -8.54 -34.32 2.57
CA LEU A 630 -9.00 -32.95 2.85
C LEU A 630 -9.89 -32.91 4.10
N SER A 631 -9.89 -31.78 4.82
CA SER A 631 -10.81 -31.54 5.94
C SER A 631 -12.27 -31.40 5.48
N GLU A 632 -13.22 -32.00 6.22
CA GLU A 632 -14.66 -31.79 5.98
C GLU A 632 -15.07 -30.34 6.28
N ASP A 633 -14.45 -29.76 7.31
CA ASP A 633 -14.55 -28.34 7.66
C ASP A 633 -13.85 -27.46 6.62
N LYS A 634 -14.50 -26.35 6.27
CA LYS A 634 -13.89 -25.22 5.56
C LYS A 634 -13.14 -24.31 6.55
N ILE A 635 -12.05 -23.70 6.10
CA ILE A 635 -11.17 -22.86 6.92
C ILE A 635 -10.89 -21.52 6.21
N LEU A 636 -10.20 -20.59 6.88
CA LEU A 636 -9.74 -19.36 6.23
C LEU A 636 -8.42 -19.58 5.47
N PRO A 637 -8.16 -18.83 4.37
CA PRO A 637 -6.96 -18.99 3.54
C PRO A 637 -5.64 -18.96 4.31
N PHE A 638 -5.55 -18.14 5.34
CA PHE A 638 -4.35 -17.94 6.18
C PHE A 638 -4.48 -18.61 7.56
N THR A 639 -5.35 -19.61 7.71
CA THR A 639 -5.52 -20.33 9.00
C THR A 639 -4.19 -20.94 9.46
N SER A 640 -3.69 -20.46 10.59
CA SER A 640 -2.63 -21.11 11.35
C SER A 640 -3.17 -22.35 12.05
N PHE A 641 -2.35 -23.40 12.14
CA PHE A 641 -2.71 -24.63 12.84
C PHE A 641 -1.56 -25.19 13.69
N SER A 642 -1.89 -25.99 14.70
CA SER A 642 -0.93 -26.63 15.60
C SER A 642 -1.17 -28.13 15.72
N VAL A 643 -0.14 -28.93 15.45
CA VAL A 643 -0.16 -30.39 15.59
C VAL A 643 0.32 -30.79 17.00
N ARG A 644 -0.46 -31.63 17.70
CA ARG A 644 -0.10 -32.22 18.99
C ARG A 644 -0.62 -33.66 19.07
N LYS A 645 0.29 -34.63 19.21
CA LYS A 645 -0.01 -36.08 19.23
C LYS A 645 -0.80 -36.50 17.97
N ASN A 646 -2.09 -36.80 18.12
CA ASN A 646 -2.98 -37.22 17.03
C ASN A 646 -4.02 -36.14 16.66
N PHE A 647 -3.85 -34.90 17.11
CA PHE A 647 -4.81 -33.82 16.92
C PHE A 647 -4.19 -32.60 16.24
N ILE A 648 -5.01 -31.92 15.44
CA ILE A 648 -4.68 -30.64 14.78
C ILE A 648 -5.68 -29.60 15.30
N TYR A 649 -5.17 -28.49 15.82
CA TYR A 649 -5.97 -27.38 16.35
C TYR A 649 -5.89 -26.20 15.40
N LEU A 650 -7.02 -25.68 14.93
CA LEU A 650 -7.10 -24.64 13.90
C LEU A 650 -8.42 -23.85 13.95
N GLN A 651 -8.55 -22.78 13.15
CA GLN A 651 -9.81 -22.03 13.00
C GLN A 651 -10.58 -22.38 11.72
N ASP A 652 -11.88 -22.62 11.85
CA ASP A 652 -12.80 -22.78 10.71
C ASP A 652 -13.17 -21.44 10.03
N GLU A 653 -13.92 -21.50 8.93
CA GLU A 653 -14.33 -20.31 8.17
C GLU A 653 -15.15 -19.31 9.00
N LEU A 654 -15.82 -19.79 10.06
CA LEU A 654 -16.57 -18.99 11.04
C LEU A 654 -15.69 -18.48 12.19
N LYS A 655 -14.37 -18.61 12.06
CA LYS A 655 -13.33 -18.23 13.04
C LYS A 655 -13.39 -19.00 14.36
N SER A 656 -14.18 -20.08 14.43
CA SER A 656 -14.29 -20.92 15.63
C SER A 656 -13.07 -21.83 15.76
N LEU A 657 -12.57 -22.01 16.98
CA LEU A 657 -11.49 -22.96 17.26
C LEU A 657 -12.03 -24.40 17.18
N ILE A 658 -11.42 -25.22 16.33
CA ILE A 658 -11.81 -26.61 16.10
C ILE A 658 -10.63 -27.56 16.24
N THR A 659 -10.93 -28.82 16.53
CA THR A 659 -9.94 -29.91 16.65
C THR A 659 -10.24 -30.97 15.62
N LEU A 660 -9.27 -31.31 14.78
CA LEU A 660 -9.35 -32.42 13.81
C LEU A 660 -8.51 -33.61 14.27
N ASP A 661 -8.93 -34.84 13.97
CA ASP A 661 -8.08 -36.02 14.07
C ASP A 661 -7.07 -36.05 12.90
N VAL A 662 -5.80 -36.33 13.22
CA VAL A 662 -4.67 -36.28 12.27
C VAL A 662 -4.75 -37.38 11.19
N ASN A 663 -5.56 -38.42 11.37
CA ASN A 663 -5.65 -39.54 10.45
C ASN A 663 -6.75 -39.33 9.40
N THR A 664 -7.85 -38.69 9.80
CA THR A 664 -9.08 -38.55 9.01
C THR A 664 -9.42 -37.12 8.61
N LEU A 665 -8.80 -36.10 9.22
CA LEU A 665 -9.14 -34.68 9.12
C LEU A 665 -10.62 -34.35 9.44
N LYS A 666 -11.29 -35.20 10.21
CA LYS A 666 -12.66 -34.99 10.69
C LYS A 666 -12.68 -34.27 12.03
N ARG A 667 -13.68 -33.42 12.26
CA ARG A 667 -13.91 -32.71 13.53
C ARG A 667 -14.11 -33.72 14.68
N VAL A 668 -13.27 -33.61 15.71
CA VAL A 668 -13.39 -34.35 16.97
C VAL A 668 -14.47 -33.66 17.84
N LYS A 669 -15.25 -34.44 18.58
CA LYS A 669 -16.27 -33.96 19.52
C LYS A 669 -15.73 -33.84 20.93
#